data_AF-A0A7H5F1L7-F1
#
_entry.id   AF-A0A7H5F1L7-F1
#
_cell.length_a   1.000
_cell.length_b   1.000
_cell.length_c   1.000
_cell.angle_alpha   90.00
_cell.angle_beta   90.00
_cell.angle_gamma   90.00
#
_symmetry.space_group_name_H-M   'P 1'
#
loop_
_entity.id
_entity.type
_entity.pdbx_description
1 polymer ?
#
loop_
_entity_poly.entity_id
_entity_poly.type
_entity_poly.pdbx_seq_one_letter_code
_entity_poly.pdbx_strand_id
1 'polypeptide(L)'
;MRQFLLCSLLSLLCTCVLAQSEKATDWTVDDILNTEYMRSVQFSPDGEMVLWSKRRAVTKKDRFVSDLYLTRLTEKKDGKFRTHRLTQGDESTYSAFFSKDGEYVYFLSSREKGNKLWRMSLYGGEPEQVHEFKNGISSPRWIDSTTLAFVSYEGKDLVQQELEKKKDNVVVVEDTASWRINRLYQLDLKTKKVSRITKDEKPVSGYTLSKDGSMMAYWLAGSPHQAADAQPKTTYFVRDMKSGDTRQILVGYQTPRGLQFTDDNAGLYFMAVSSSDPEWDGAGMSEVYYLDLNDYSIDKVDLDWALGVGGGMTVMGDGFYASLANRATRREAYYRKTASGWTKTELALGDKKDHVSLLAVSDDHQRVIFEHSVSSQLPRFYVAKFDGATFSEGEEVVQLNTKLKKKRITKSEVVEWKGWNDEMVTGILYYPEDYEEGRAYPLMLSIHGGPSGVDLDRWSERWSTYPQMLAQRGSFVLKPNYHGSSNHGQAFVESIKKNYYDPEMEDIMNGVNWLIERGMVHRDSIGTMGWSNGAILTTMLTVRYPEVFKVACPGAGDVNWTSDYGTCRFGVSFDQSYFGGAPWDNIGGKTYNENYILKSPLFELERVTTPTIIFHGSEDRAVPRDQGWEYYRALQQIEKAPVRFLWFPGQPHGLGKITHQQRKMNEELRWIDTYLFGKPDTKNRAFKKDSPLAMVLAKDTLARVGDLFGVQAKGKLVPEVVSLGKDTIALGRFEVTNAQYAAYDREHRYGTNAGNHPARVTRPQAKMYLDWLSKQLGKTARLPNAKEAAALHKKARTTGPKENTLNYWAGYAITVDEVPEFRTKMEEVKTTLFKAAGSFAPTKVGKANVYDLGGNVAEYAQEGGSYGYGAYDFVDPSADAKGGMKAMGFRVVIE
;
A
#
# COMPACT_ATOMS: atom_id res chain seq x y z
N MET A 1 -61.86 -39.93 15.53
CA MET A 1 -61.72 -38.55 16.02
C MET A 1 -60.74 -38.59 17.21
N ARG A 2 -59.65 -37.80 17.18
CA ARG A 2 -58.52 -37.73 18.15
C ARG A 2 -57.59 -38.95 18.23
N GLN A 3 -56.55 -39.05 17.37
CA GLN A 3 -55.23 -39.64 17.75
C GLN A 3 -54.10 -39.59 16.68
N PHE A 4 -54.08 -38.65 15.72
CA PHE A 4 -53.00 -38.61 14.70
C PHE A 4 -52.41 -37.21 14.46
N LEU A 5 -52.29 -36.39 15.52
CA LEU A 5 -51.78 -35.02 15.40
C LEU A 5 -50.91 -34.60 16.59
N LEU A 6 -50.06 -35.53 17.08
CA LEU A 6 -49.14 -35.23 18.19
C LEU A 6 -47.81 -35.98 18.11
N CYS A 7 -47.24 -36.18 16.91
CA CYS A 7 -45.87 -36.69 16.76
C CYS A 7 -44.99 -35.91 15.77
N SER A 8 -45.48 -34.84 15.13
CA SER A 8 -44.73 -34.10 14.10
C SER A 8 -44.18 -32.74 14.55
N LEU A 9 -44.26 -32.43 15.85
CA LEU A 9 -43.87 -31.12 16.40
C LEU A 9 -42.67 -31.16 17.37
N LEU A 10 -41.96 -32.29 17.49
CA LEU A 10 -40.84 -32.45 18.44
C LEU A 10 -39.48 -32.81 17.82
N SER A 11 -39.32 -32.72 16.50
CA SER A 11 -38.06 -33.04 15.80
C SER A 11 -37.43 -31.85 15.04
N LEU A 12 -37.92 -30.63 15.27
CA LEU A 12 -37.46 -29.40 14.61
C LEU A 12 -36.85 -28.36 15.56
N LEU A 13 -36.36 -28.80 16.73
CA LEU A 13 -35.66 -27.94 17.68
C LEU A 13 -34.27 -28.50 17.99
N CYS A 14 -33.27 -27.65 17.75
CA CYS A 14 -31.90 -27.72 18.26
C CYS A 14 -30.89 -28.64 17.57
N THR A 15 -30.53 -28.28 16.34
CA THR A 15 -29.10 -28.19 15.96
C THR A 15 -28.84 -26.89 15.21
N CYS A 16 -29.13 -25.75 15.84
CA CYS A 16 -28.42 -24.52 15.53
C CYS A 16 -26.99 -24.68 16.06
N VAL A 17 -26.11 -25.24 15.23
CA VAL A 17 -24.68 -25.00 15.40
C VAL A 17 -24.53 -23.48 15.28
N LEU A 18 -24.39 -22.82 16.43
CA LEU A 18 -23.91 -21.45 16.51
C LEU A 18 -22.52 -21.45 15.87
N ALA A 19 -22.49 -21.22 14.56
CA ALA A 19 -21.31 -20.71 13.89
C ALA A 19 -21.08 -19.33 14.52
N GLN A 20 -20.23 -19.30 15.54
CA GLN A 20 -19.74 -18.09 16.14
C GLN A 20 -19.05 -17.33 15.00
N SER A 21 -19.73 -16.35 14.40
CA SER A 21 -19.14 -15.54 13.34
C SER A 21 -17.90 -14.89 13.93
N GLU A 22 -16.72 -15.30 13.46
CA GLU A 22 -15.48 -14.63 13.87
C GLU A 22 -15.65 -13.13 13.61
N LYS A 23 -15.51 -12.33 14.66
CA LYS A 23 -15.69 -10.87 14.58
C LYS A 23 -14.71 -10.30 13.55
N ALA A 24 -15.23 -9.55 12.56
CA ALA A 24 -14.41 -8.87 11.58
C ALA A 24 -13.37 -7.96 12.28
N THR A 25 -12.17 -7.88 11.70
CA THR A 25 -11.06 -7.08 12.24
C THR A 25 -10.94 -5.73 11.54
N ASP A 26 -10.50 -4.72 12.27
CA ASP A 26 -10.22 -3.38 11.77
C ASP A 26 -9.06 -3.37 10.75
N TRP A 27 -9.15 -2.50 9.75
CA TRP A 27 -8.10 -2.12 8.81
C TRP A 27 -6.92 -1.42 9.48
N THR A 28 -5.74 -1.72 8.98
CA THR A 28 -4.48 -1.11 9.38
C THR A 28 -3.75 -0.56 8.16
N VAL A 29 -2.79 0.35 8.39
CA VAL A 29 -1.89 0.85 7.32
C VAL A 29 -1.20 -0.30 6.59
N ASP A 30 -0.77 -1.33 7.32
CA ASP A 30 -0.08 -2.47 6.71
C ASP A 30 -1.00 -3.30 5.81
N ASP A 31 -2.31 -3.36 6.09
CA ASP A 31 -3.27 -4.04 5.21
C ASP A 31 -3.35 -3.34 3.85
N ILE A 32 -3.44 -2.01 3.84
CA ILE A 32 -3.49 -1.21 2.62
C ILE A 32 -2.21 -1.38 1.80
N LEU A 33 -1.05 -1.20 2.44
CA LEU A 33 0.25 -1.24 1.76
C LEU A 33 0.61 -2.62 1.19
N ASN A 34 0.08 -3.69 1.78
CA ASN A 34 0.34 -5.07 1.35
C ASN A 34 -0.81 -5.68 0.55
N THR A 35 -1.76 -4.86 0.07
CA THR A 35 -2.78 -5.32 -0.88
C THR A 35 -2.11 -5.94 -2.11
N GLU A 36 -2.53 -7.16 -2.45
CA GLU A 36 -2.00 -7.98 -3.51
C GLU A 36 -2.78 -7.79 -4.81
N TYR A 37 -2.06 -7.68 -5.92
CA TYR A 37 -2.63 -7.58 -7.27
C TYR A 37 -1.86 -8.49 -8.22
N MET A 38 -2.56 -9.07 -9.19
CA MET A 38 -1.94 -9.73 -10.35
C MET A 38 -1.55 -8.66 -11.39
N ARG A 39 -0.29 -8.68 -11.86
CA ARG A 39 0.25 -7.69 -12.81
C ARG A 39 1.11 -8.35 -13.89
N SER A 40 1.31 -7.68 -15.02
CA SER A 40 2.15 -8.18 -16.14
C SER A 40 1.77 -9.62 -16.53
N VAL A 41 0.49 -9.80 -16.81
CA VAL A 41 -0.12 -11.10 -17.11
C VAL A 41 0.10 -11.44 -18.57
N GLN A 42 0.47 -12.68 -18.86
CA GLN A 42 0.56 -13.20 -20.23
C GLN A 42 0.34 -14.71 -20.22
N PHE A 43 -0.19 -15.23 -21.34
CA PHE A 43 -0.25 -16.67 -21.58
C PHE A 43 1.10 -17.23 -22.05
N SER A 44 1.31 -18.52 -21.86
CA SER A 44 2.31 -19.28 -22.62
C SER A 44 1.90 -19.41 -24.09
N PRO A 45 2.83 -19.70 -25.01
CA PRO A 45 2.51 -19.85 -26.44
C PRO A 45 1.41 -20.89 -26.74
N ASP A 46 1.33 -21.95 -25.93
CA ASP A 46 0.30 -23.01 -26.03
C ASP A 46 -1.02 -22.65 -25.31
N GLY A 47 -1.09 -21.53 -24.60
CA GLY A 47 -2.26 -21.11 -23.82
C GLY A 47 -2.55 -21.96 -22.58
N GLU A 48 -1.65 -22.86 -22.17
CA GLU A 48 -1.86 -23.77 -21.02
C GLU A 48 -1.34 -23.21 -19.69
N MET A 49 -0.55 -22.14 -19.72
CA MET A 49 0.02 -21.50 -18.54
C MET A 49 -0.18 -19.99 -18.57
N VAL A 50 -0.14 -19.37 -17.39
CA VAL A 50 -0.22 -17.92 -17.21
C VAL A 50 0.96 -17.46 -16.37
N LEU A 51 1.84 -16.64 -16.95
CA LEU A 51 2.89 -15.94 -16.19
C LEU A 51 2.35 -14.60 -15.72
N TRP A 52 2.61 -14.26 -14.47
CA TRP A 52 2.23 -12.99 -13.89
C TRP A 52 3.20 -12.59 -12.78
N SER A 53 3.09 -11.36 -12.31
CA SER A 53 3.93 -10.79 -11.26
C SER A 53 3.10 -10.27 -10.08
N LYS A 54 3.68 -10.34 -8.89
CA LYS A 54 3.10 -9.82 -7.65
C LYS A 54 4.12 -8.96 -6.92
N ARG A 55 3.69 -7.76 -6.50
CA ARG A 55 4.48 -6.89 -5.64
C ARG A 55 4.43 -7.36 -4.19
N ARG A 56 5.53 -7.23 -3.45
CA ARG A 56 5.67 -7.57 -2.04
C ARG A 56 6.58 -6.60 -1.30
N ALA A 57 6.28 -6.32 -0.05
CA ALA A 57 7.14 -5.52 0.82
C ALA A 57 8.39 -6.30 1.28
N VAL A 58 9.54 -5.63 1.24
CA VAL A 58 10.80 -6.10 1.84
C VAL A 58 11.24 -5.09 2.88
N THR A 59 10.68 -5.21 4.09
CA THR A 59 10.83 -4.21 5.16
C THR A 59 12.29 -3.93 5.52
N LYS A 60 13.15 -4.96 5.54
CA LYS A 60 14.59 -4.79 5.83
C LYS A 60 15.36 -3.97 4.78
N LYS A 61 14.83 -3.83 3.56
CA LYS A 61 15.39 -2.98 2.49
C LYS A 61 14.55 -1.72 2.24
N ASP A 62 13.51 -1.49 3.06
CA ASP A 62 12.57 -0.37 2.94
C ASP A 62 12.04 -0.12 1.51
N ARG A 63 11.72 -1.21 0.80
CA ARG A 63 11.27 -1.15 -0.59
C ARG A 63 10.30 -2.25 -0.91
N PHE A 64 9.54 -2.04 -1.97
CA PHE A 64 8.75 -3.09 -2.59
C PHE A 64 9.53 -3.76 -3.72
N VAL A 65 9.34 -5.07 -3.87
CA VAL A 65 9.92 -5.87 -4.95
C VAL A 65 8.83 -6.63 -5.67
N SER A 66 9.08 -7.01 -6.91
CA SER A 66 8.18 -7.83 -7.72
C SER A 66 8.72 -9.26 -7.83
N ASP A 67 7.86 -10.25 -7.60
CA ASP A 67 8.14 -11.67 -7.75
C ASP A 67 7.32 -12.24 -8.92
N LEU A 68 7.86 -13.24 -9.64
CA LEU A 68 7.15 -13.94 -10.72
C LEU A 68 6.39 -15.15 -10.21
N TYR A 69 5.23 -15.40 -10.81
CA TYR A 69 4.34 -16.52 -10.53
C TYR A 69 3.88 -17.14 -11.85
N LEU A 70 3.73 -18.46 -11.86
CA LEU A 70 3.23 -19.23 -12.98
C LEU A 70 2.01 -20.03 -12.52
N THR A 71 0.88 -19.86 -13.19
CA THR A 71 -0.31 -20.68 -12.99
C THR A 71 -0.44 -21.68 -14.14
N ARG A 72 -0.57 -22.98 -13.83
CA ARG A 72 -0.83 -24.05 -14.81
C ARG A 72 -2.34 -24.25 -14.92
N LEU A 73 -2.90 -24.03 -16.11
CA LEU A 73 -4.34 -24.12 -16.37
C LEU A 73 -4.83 -25.55 -16.59
N THR A 74 -3.92 -26.49 -16.88
CA THR A 74 -4.22 -27.92 -17.04
C THR A 74 -4.12 -28.70 -15.73
N GLU A 75 -3.55 -28.11 -14.68
CA GLU A 75 -3.33 -28.79 -13.39
C GLU A 75 -4.16 -28.16 -12.28
N LYS A 76 -5.02 -28.97 -11.64
CA LYS A 76 -5.79 -28.54 -10.46
C LYS A 76 -5.41 -29.34 -9.22
N LYS A 77 -5.47 -28.67 -8.07
CA LYS A 77 -5.43 -29.27 -6.74
C LYS A 77 -6.55 -28.66 -5.91
N ASP A 78 -7.39 -29.50 -5.30
CA ASP A 78 -8.53 -29.06 -4.49
C ASP A 78 -9.47 -28.10 -5.25
N GLY A 79 -9.70 -28.37 -6.54
CA GLY A 79 -10.54 -27.57 -7.43
C GLY A 79 -9.92 -26.24 -7.90
N LYS A 80 -8.68 -25.92 -7.54
CA LYS A 80 -7.98 -24.67 -7.91
C LYS A 80 -6.80 -24.95 -8.83
N PHE A 81 -6.51 -24.04 -9.76
CA PHE A 81 -5.31 -24.12 -10.58
C PHE A 81 -4.05 -24.13 -9.72
N ARG A 82 -3.03 -24.86 -10.16
CA ARG A 82 -1.73 -24.86 -9.49
C ARG A 82 -0.95 -23.60 -9.85
N THR A 83 -0.67 -22.78 -8.85
CA THR A 83 0.19 -21.60 -8.98
C THR A 83 1.51 -21.79 -8.23
N HIS A 84 2.62 -21.63 -8.94
CA HIS A 84 3.98 -21.68 -8.39
C HIS A 84 4.59 -20.29 -8.38
N ARG A 85 5.23 -19.92 -7.27
CA ARG A 85 6.11 -18.75 -7.23
C ARG A 85 7.44 -19.14 -7.86
N LEU A 86 7.82 -18.46 -8.94
CA LEU A 86 9.04 -18.76 -9.70
C LEU A 86 10.27 -18.03 -9.14
N THR A 87 10.11 -16.81 -8.63
CA THR A 87 11.24 -16.05 -8.05
C THR A 87 11.00 -15.74 -6.58
N GLN A 88 12.06 -15.91 -5.79
CA GLN A 88 12.09 -15.60 -4.37
C GLN A 88 13.38 -14.83 -4.04
N GLY A 89 13.25 -13.77 -3.24
CA GLY A 89 14.39 -12.94 -2.85
C GLY A 89 13.97 -11.58 -2.32
N ASP A 90 14.96 -10.72 -2.11
CA ASP A 90 14.78 -9.32 -1.72
C ASP A 90 15.02 -8.38 -2.91
N GLU A 91 15.09 -8.93 -4.11
CA GLU A 91 15.39 -8.32 -5.39
C GLU A 91 14.12 -8.26 -6.22
N SER A 92 13.99 -7.24 -7.07
CA SER A 92 12.83 -7.13 -7.96
C SER A 92 13.09 -7.88 -9.26
N THR A 93 12.11 -8.65 -9.70
CA THR A 93 12.05 -9.29 -11.03
C THR A 93 11.02 -8.59 -11.90
N TYR A 94 11.36 -8.27 -13.15
CA TYR A 94 10.53 -7.48 -14.05
C TYR A 94 10.81 -7.83 -15.52
N SER A 95 9.96 -7.33 -16.42
CA SER A 95 10.05 -7.56 -17.88
C SER A 95 10.17 -9.04 -18.24
N ALA A 96 9.31 -9.89 -17.65
CA ALA A 96 9.34 -11.33 -17.87
C ALA A 96 8.52 -11.75 -19.09
N PHE A 97 8.98 -12.74 -19.85
CA PHE A 97 8.33 -13.26 -21.06
C PHE A 97 8.71 -14.73 -21.30
N PHE A 98 7.83 -15.49 -21.94
CA PHE A 98 8.10 -16.88 -22.32
C PHE A 98 9.08 -16.97 -23.50
N SER A 99 9.85 -18.06 -23.59
CA SER A 99 10.45 -18.48 -24.86
C SER A 99 9.37 -18.84 -25.87
N LYS A 100 9.70 -18.78 -27.17
CA LYS A 100 8.76 -19.12 -28.25
C LYS A 100 8.29 -20.59 -28.21
N ASP A 101 9.08 -21.49 -27.64
CA ASP A 101 8.72 -22.90 -27.41
C ASP A 101 7.98 -23.15 -26.09
N GLY A 102 7.85 -22.13 -25.23
CA GLY A 102 7.20 -22.25 -23.93
C GLY A 102 8.00 -22.98 -22.84
N GLU A 103 9.24 -23.40 -23.09
CA GLU A 103 10.03 -24.18 -22.12
C GLU A 103 10.75 -23.33 -21.06
N TYR A 104 10.94 -22.04 -21.34
CA TYR A 104 11.70 -21.12 -20.49
C TYR A 104 10.94 -19.82 -20.23
N VAL A 105 11.28 -19.18 -19.11
CA VAL A 105 10.91 -17.79 -18.82
C VAL A 105 12.17 -16.94 -18.76
N TYR A 106 12.20 -15.88 -19.56
CA TYR A 106 13.23 -14.86 -19.58
C TYR A 106 12.78 -13.66 -18.75
N PHE A 107 13.70 -12.99 -18.07
CA PHE A 107 13.39 -11.82 -17.25
C PHE A 107 14.61 -10.97 -16.93
N LEU A 108 14.35 -9.73 -16.51
CA LEU A 108 15.34 -8.84 -15.89
C LEU A 108 15.18 -8.89 -14.37
N SER A 109 16.27 -8.70 -13.65
CA SER A 109 16.25 -8.79 -12.19
C SER A 109 17.30 -7.86 -11.59
N SER A 110 16.96 -7.20 -10.48
CA SER A 110 17.93 -6.47 -9.65
C SER A 110 18.80 -7.41 -8.81
N ARG A 111 18.99 -8.66 -9.28
CA ARG A 111 19.82 -9.66 -8.60
C ARG A 111 21.24 -9.48 -9.08
N GLU A 112 22.17 -9.60 -8.14
CA GLU A 112 23.58 -9.29 -8.38
C GLU A 112 23.78 -7.87 -8.90
N LYS A 113 25.04 -7.47 -9.08
CA LYS A 113 25.36 -6.20 -9.76
C LYS A 113 25.33 -6.43 -11.27
N GLY A 114 25.02 -5.38 -12.02
CA GLY A 114 25.00 -5.39 -13.49
C GLY A 114 23.59 -5.50 -14.07
N ASN A 115 23.50 -5.34 -15.39
CA ASN A 115 22.24 -5.41 -16.12
C ASN A 115 22.18 -6.72 -16.88
N LYS A 116 21.51 -7.72 -16.30
CA LYS A 116 21.57 -9.11 -16.78
C LYS A 116 20.21 -9.58 -17.26
N LEU A 117 20.19 -10.26 -18.40
CA LEU A 117 19.07 -11.08 -18.83
C LEU A 117 19.24 -12.47 -18.24
N TRP A 118 18.21 -12.92 -17.54
CA TRP A 118 18.16 -14.23 -16.90
C TRP A 118 17.15 -15.10 -17.64
N ARG A 119 17.36 -16.41 -17.60
CA ARG A 119 16.36 -17.41 -17.98
C ARG A 119 16.17 -18.42 -16.87
N MET A 120 15.01 -19.05 -16.83
CA MET A 120 14.73 -20.20 -15.97
C MET A 120 13.95 -21.24 -16.74
N SER A 121 14.26 -22.51 -16.53
CA SER A 121 13.51 -23.64 -17.08
C SER A 121 12.19 -23.82 -16.32
N LEU A 122 11.10 -24.08 -17.05
CA LEU A 122 9.81 -24.41 -16.46
C LEU A 122 9.74 -25.84 -15.89
N TYR A 123 10.76 -26.65 -16.12
CA TYR A 123 10.95 -27.97 -15.51
C TYR A 123 11.68 -27.90 -14.15
N GLY A 124 12.11 -26.70 -13.73
CA GLY A 124 12.84 -26.46 -12.48
C GLY A 124 14.32 -26.13 -12.68
N GLY A 125 14.99 -25.75 -11.59
CA GLY A 125 16.39 -25.30 -11.59
C GLY A 125 16.55 -23.84 -11.15
N GLU A 126 17.80 -23.41 -10.96
CA GLU A 126 18.13 -22.03 -10.63
C GLU A 126 18.16 -21.14 -11.88
N PRO A 127 17.87 -19.83 -11.76
CA PRO A 127 17.99 -18.93 -12.91
C PRO A 127 19.41 -18.80 -13.43
N GLU A 128 19.56 -18.95 -14.75
CA GLU A 128 20.82 -18.87 -15.45
C GLU A 128 21.00 -17.49 -16.09
N GLN A 129 22.22 -16.94 -16.00
CA GLN A 129 22.56 -15.73 -16.73
C GLN A 129 22.66 -16.04 -18.23
N VAL A 130 21.86 -15.35 -19.04
CA VAL A 130 21.88 -15.49 -20.51
C VAL A 130 22.93 -14.59 -21.14
N HIS A 131 22.97 -13.33 -20.68
CA HIS A 131 23.88 -12.28 -21.15
C HIS A 131 23.90 -11.10 -20.15
N GLU A 132 25.03 -10.41 -20.06
CA GLU A 132 25.18 -9.17 -19.29
C GLU A 132 25.41 -7.98 -20.23
N PHE A 133 24.60 -6.93 -20.06
CA PHE A 133 24.60 -5.75 -20.91
C PHE A 133 25.32 -4.60 -20.22
N LYS A 134 26.49 -4.23 -20.75
CA LYS A 134 27.31 -3.11 -20.23
C LYS A 134 26.51 -1.82 -20.05
N ASN A 135 25.62 -1.52 -21.00
CA ASN A 135 24.87 -0.26 -21.05
C ASN A 135 23.38 -0.40 -20.66
N GLY A 136 23.02 -1.49 -19.98
CA GLY A 136 21.64 -1.75 -19.61
C GLY A 136 20.79 -2.30 -20.74
N ILE A 137 19.62 -2.81 -20.38
CA ILE A 137 18.63 -3.35 -21.30
C ILE A 137 17.22 -3.04 -20.78
N SER A 138 16.31 -2.73 -21.69
CA SER A 138 14.89 -2.54 -21.39
C SER A 138 14.02 -3.06 -22.53
N SER A 139 12.78 -3.41 -22.17
CA SER A 139 11.75 -3.90 -23.09
C SER A 139 12.22 -5.01 -24.05
N PRO A 140 12.86 -6.09 -23.58
CA PRO A 140 13.23 -7.21 -24.45
C PRO A 140 11.99 -7.89 -25.07
N ARG A 141 12.04 -8.18 -26.37
CA ARG A 141 10.98 -8.91 -27.11
C ARG A 141 11.60 -9.83 -28.17
N TRP A 142 10.95 -10.93 -28.50
CA TRP A 142 11.38 -11.84 -29.56
C TRP A 142 11.16 -11.21 -30.95
N ILE A 143 12.21 -11.21 -31.77
CA ILE A 143 12.11 -11.08 -33.22
C ILE A 143 11.76 -12.46 -33.80
N ASP A 144 12.53 -13.48 -33.42
CA ASP A 144 12.33 -14.87 -33.84
C ASP A 144 12.59 -15.83 -32.65
N SER A 145 12.72 -17.14 -32.89
CA SER A 145 12.99 -18.14 -31.83
C SER A 145 14.35 -18.01 -31.13
N THR A 146 15.28 -17.23 -31.70
CA THR A 146 16.68 -17.12 -31.28
C THR A 146 17.19 -15.68 -31.13
N THR A 147 16.43 -14.70 -31.60
CA THR A 147 16.83 -13.28 -31.62
C THR A 147 15.88 -12.41 -30.80
N LEU A 148 16.45 -11.59 -29.90
CA LEU A 148 15.70 -10.63 -29.09
C LEU A 148 15.99 -9.19 -29.51
N ALA A 149 14.96 -8.39 -29.78
CA ALA A 149 15.06 -6.92 -29.83
C ALA A 149 15.03 -6.33 -28.41
N PHE A 150 15.70 -5.20 -28.21
CA PHE A 150 15.67 -4.46 -26.94
C PHE A 150 16.19 -3.02 -27.09
N VAL A 151 15.90 -2.19 -26.09
CA VAL A 151 16.45 -0.82 -25.99
C VAL A 151 17.64 -0.79 -25.03
N SER A 152 18.74 -0.16 -25.43
CA SER A 152 19.97 -0.01 -24.63
C SER A 152 20.66 1.33 -24.90
N TYR A 153 21.41 1.84 -23.91
CA TYR A 153 22.22 3.05 -24.08
C TYR A 153 23.48 2.78 -24.92
N GLU A 154 24.01 3.80 -25.59
CA GLU A 154 25.26 3.68 -26.35
C GLU A 154 26.51 3.66 -25.44
N GLY A 155 26.38 4.12 -24.20
CA GLY A 155 27.46 4.18 -23.21
C GLY A 155 27.53 5.56 -22.56
N LYS A 156 28.62 5.82 -21.82
CA LYS A 156 28.92 7.14 -21.28
C LYS A 156 29.81 7.89 -22.26
N ASP A 157 29.46 9.12 -22.59
CA ASP A 157 30.34 10.03 -23.32
C ASP A 157 31.56 10.45 -22.46
N LEU A 158 32.49 11.21 -23.04
CA LEU A 158 33.69 11.66 -22.35
C LEU A 158 33.35 12.56 -21.16
N VAL A 159 32.38 13.47 -21.30
CA VAL A 159 31.97 14.41 -20.26
C VAL A 159 31.47 13.63 -19.04
N GLN A 160 30.60 12.66 -19.23
CA GLN A 160 30.08 11.80 -18.17
C GLN A 160 31.18 10.98 -17.48
N GLN A 161 32.13 10.45 -18.25
CA GLN A 161 33.26 9.73 -17.68
C GLN A 161 34.15 10.65 -16.82
N GLU A 162 34.37 11.89 -17.25
CA GLU A 162 35.13 12.88 -16.50
C GLU A 162 34.40 13.34 -15.23
N LEU A 163 33.10 13.62 -15.30
CA LEU A 163 32.29 13.99 -14.14
C LEU A 163 32.33 12.88 -13.07
N GLU A 164 32.18 11.62 -13.47
CA GLU A 164 32.30 10.49 -12.53
C GLU A 164 33.70 10.37 -11.92
N LYS A 165 34.75 10.56 -12.74
CA LYS A 165 36.14 10.56 -12.26
C LYS A 165 36.40 11.68 -11.25
N LYS A 166 35.84 12.87 -11.50
CA LYS A 166 35.90 14.04 -10.63
C LYS A 166 34.94 13.94 -9.44
N LYS A 167 34.01 12.97 -9.45
CA LYS A 167 32.86 12.87 -8.54
C LYS A 167 32.00 14.14 -8.54
N ASP A 168 31.97 14.83 -9.67
CA ASP A 168 31.13 15.99 -9.88
C ASP A 168 29.71 15.49 -10.19
N ASN A 169 28.78 15.84 -9.31
CA ASN A 169 27.37 15.49 -9.40
C ASN A 169 26.49 16.73 -9.64
N VAL A 170 27.08 17.85 -10.05
CA VAL A 170 26.34 19.04 -10.47
C VAL A 170 25.52 18.71 -11.72
N VAL A 171 24.25 19.11 -11.70
CA VAL A 171 23.34 18.98 -12.85
C VAL A 171 23.33 20.29 -13.61
N VAL A 172 23.76 20.26 -14.87
CA VAL A 172 23.75 21.43 -15.75
C VAL A 172 22.48 21.40 -16.61
N VAL A 173 21.59 22.37 -16.40
CA VAL A 173 20.27 22.46 -17.05
C VAL A 173 20.38 23.37 -18.29
N GLU A 174 21.20 22.97 -19.25
CA GLU A 174 21.32 23.63 -20.57
C GLU A 174 21.92 22.68 -21.62
N ASP A 175 22.58 21.60 -21.17
CA ASP A 175 23.47 20.83 -22.01
C ASP A 175 22.77 19.65 -22.70
N THR A 176 22.41 19.85 -23.98
CA THR A 176 21.96 18.77 -24.86
C THR A 176 23.05 17.72 -25.11
N ALA A 177 24.34 18.04 -24.92
CA ALA A 177 25.44 17.08 -25.06
C ALA A 177 25.42 16.01 -23.95
N SER A 178 24.73 16.28 -22.85
CA SER A 178 24.47 15.29 -21.79
C SER A 178 23.28 14.36 -22.09
N TRP A 179 22.59 14.54 -23.22
CA TRP A 179 21.40 13.76 -23.57
C TRP A 179 21.77 12.30 -23.83
N ARG A 180 21.41 11.43 -22.87
CA ARG A 180 21.74 10.01 -22.95
C ARG A 180 20.97 9.30 -24.05
N ILE A 181 21.70 8.96 -25.09
CA ILE A 181 21.18 8.25 -26.25
C ILE A 181 21.01 6.75 -25.94
N ASN A 182 19.78 6.26 -26.15
CA ASN A 182 19.47 4.85 -26.27
C ASN A 182 19.02 4.52 -27.72
N ARG A 183 19.28 3.28 -28.13
CA ARG A 183 18.94 2.77 -29.47
C ARG A 183 18.25 1.41 -29.35
N LEU A 184 17.72 0.95 -30.47
CA LEU A 184 17.27 -0.42 -30.63
C LEU A 184 18.44 -1.30 -31.03
N TYR A 185 18.53 -2.44 -30.37
CA TYR A 185 19.52 -3.48 -30.59
C TYR A 185 18.83 -4.83 -30.70
N GLN A 186 19.54 -5.79 -31.27
CA GLN A 186 19.18 -7.20 -31.24
C GLN A 186 20.30 -8.04 -30.63
N LEU A 187 19.92 -9.12 -29.95
CA LEU A 187 20.81 -10.15 -29.41
C LEU A 187 20.46 -11.48 -30.06
N ASP A 188 21.41 -12.05 -30.80
CA ASP A 188 21.35 -13.46 -31.22
C ASP A 188 21.81 -14.34 -30.05
N LEU A 189 20.94 -15.23 -29.57
CA LEU A 189 21.19 -16.04 -28.39
C LEU A 189 22.20 -17.17 -28.61
N LYS A 190 22.40 -17.63 -29.86
CA LYS A 190 23.33 -18.71 -30.21
C LYS A 190 24.76 -18.19 -30.27
N THR A 191 24.97 -17.10 -31.00
CA THR A 191 26.27 -16.46 -31.21
C THR A 191 26.63 -15.48 -30.10
N LYS A 192 25.64 -15.09 -29.26
CA LYS A 192 25.75 -14.03 -28.25
C LYS A 192 26.11 -12.66 -28.84
N LYS A 193 25.92 -12.48 -30.15
CA LYS A 193 26.24 -11.24 -30.85
C LYS A 193 25.14 -10.21 -30.62
N VAL A 194 25.54 -9.03 -30.13
CA VAL A 194 24.69 -7.85 -30.07
C VAL A 194 24.95 -6.97 -31.29
N SER A 195 23.91 -6.59 -32.01
CA SER A 195 24.00 -5.65 -33.14
C SER A 195 22.93 -4.56 -33.03
N ARG A 196 23.26 -3.36 -33.50
CA ARG A 196 22.34 -2.23 -33.50
C ARG A 196 21.33 -2.35 -34.65
N ILE A 197 20.06 -2.05 -34.37
CA ILE A 197 18.98 -2.01 -35.37
C ILE A 197 18.85 -0.60 -35.94
N THR A 198 18.79 0.42 -35.08
CA THR A 198 18.54 1.80 -35.49
C THR A 198 19.81 2.66 -35.56
N LYS A 199 19.81 3.66 -36.44
CA LYS A 199 20.90 4.65 -36.58
C LYS A 199 20.42 6.09 -36.40
N ASP A 200 19.20 6.27 -35.88
CA ASP A 200 18.62 7.59 -35.67
C ASP A 200 19.53 8.46 -34.79
N GLU A 201 19.33 9.78 -34.72
CA GLU A 201 20.14 10.64 -33.85
C GLU A 201 19.54 10.76 -32.45
N LYS A 202 18.20 10.71 -32.35
CA LYS A 202 17.45 10.90 -31.11
C LYS A 202 17.20 9.59 -30.34
N PRO A 203 17.08 9.62 -29.00
CA PRO A 203 16.78 8.43 -28.19
C PRO A 203 15.49 7.74 -28.61
N VAL A 204 15.48 6.41 -28.57
CA VAL A 204 14.28 5.59 -28.72
C VAL A 204 13.47 5.64 -27.42
N SER A 205 12.24 6.13 -27.53
CA SER A 205 11.28 6.19 -26.42
C SER A 205 10.48 4.90 -26.25
N GLY A 206 10.36 4.09 -27.30
CA GLY A 206 9.76 2.77 -27.23
C GLY A 206 9.56 2.13 -28.60
N TYR A 207 9.07 0.87 -28.59
CA TYR A 207 8.81 0.10 -29.80
C TYR A 207 7.83 -1.05 -29.55
N THR A 208 7.30 -1.60 -30.64
CA THR A 208 6.51 -2.84 -30.71
C THR A 208 6.91 -3.63 -31.96
N LEU A 209 6.59 -4.92 -31.98
CA LEU A 209 6.90 -5.86 -33.07
C LEU A 209 5.63 -6.54 -33.56
N SER A 210 5.59 -6.91 -34.84
CA SER A 210 4.61 -7.85 -35.35
C SER A 210 4.74 -9.22 -34.70
N LYS A 211 3.68 -10.04 -34.77
CA LYS A 211 3.63 -11.39 -34.18
C LYS A 211 4.77 -12.30 -34.66
N ASP A 212 5.09 -12.19 -35.95
CA ASP A 212 6.17 -12.91 -36.64
C ASP A 212 7.53 -12.20 -36.60
N GLY A 213 7.60 -10.99 -36.05
CA GLY A 213 8.82 -10.18 -35.94
C GLY A 213 9.33 -9.59 -37.26
N SER A 214 8.59 -9.69 -38.37
CA SER A 214 8.98 -9.12 -39.67
C SER A 214 8.86 -7.59 -39.72
N MET A 215 8.01 -6.99 -38.88
CA MET A 215 7.76 -5.55 -38.82
C MET A 215 8.01 -5.01 -37.42
N MET A 216 8.53 -3.79 -37.36
CA MET A 216 8.75 -3.04 -36.12
C MET A 216 8.14 -1.65 -36.22
N ALA A 217 7.36 -1.23 -35.24
CA ALA A 217 7.01 0.17 -35.06
C ALA A 217 7.78 0.73 -33.86
N TYR A 218 8.47 1.85 -34.03
CA TYR A 218 9.26 2.49 -32.97
C TYR A 218 9.12 4.01 -33.01
N TRP A 219 9.47 4.67 -31.92
CA TRP A 219 9.35 6.12 -31.83
C TRP A 219 10.49 6.77 -31.06
N LEU A 220 10.82 7.98 -31.49
CA LEU A 220 11.97 8.74 -31.00
C LEU A 220 11.50 9.91 -30.14
N ALA A 221 12.25 10.18 -29.07
CA ALA A 221 12.07 11.38 -28.26
C ALA A 221 12.19 12.63 -29.15
N GLY A 222 11.40 13.66 -28.85
CA GLY A 222 11.39 14.90 -29.62
C GLY A 222 12.62 15.77 -29.34
N SER A 223 12.81 16.14 -28.07
CA SER A 223 13.96 16.88 -27.54
C SER A 223 14.19 16.53 -26.06
N PRO A 224 15.31 16.94 -25.45
CA PRO A 224 15.50 16.87 -23.99
C PRO A 224 14.46 17.66 -23.19
N HIS A 225 13.92 18.73 -23.77
CA HIS A 225 12.97 19.64 -23.13
C HIS A 225 11.51 19.28 -23.42
N GLN A 226 11.24 18.31 -24.28
CA GLN A 226 9.90 17.88 -24.71
C GLN A 226 8.97 17.59 -23.53
N ALA A 227 9.50 17.08 -22.42
CA ALA A 227 8.68 16.82 -21.24
C ALA A 227 8.03 18.10 -20.68
N ALA A 228 8.69 19.26 -20.84
CA ALA A 228 8.24 20.57 -20.39
C ALA A 228 7.30 21.23 -21.39
N ASP A 229 7.73 21.40 -22.63
CA ASP A 229 7.04 22.21 -23.65
C ASP A 229 6.18 21.37 -24.62
N ALA A 230 6.17 20.04 -24.47
CA ALA A 230 5.54 19.09 -25.39
C ALA A 230 6.10 19.14 -26.83
N GLN A 231 7.29 19.74 -27.04
CA GLN A 231 7.85 20.04 -28.36
C GLN A 231 9.37 19.78 -28.47
N PRO A 232 9.89 19.52 -29.69
CA PRO A 232 9.16 18.97 -30.83
C PRO A 232 8.46 17.67 -30.46
N LYS A 233 7.41 17.30 -31.19
CA LYS A 233 6.69 16.04 -30.95
C LYS A 233 7.57 14.80 -31.17
N THR A 234 7.18 13.72 -30.51
CA THR A 234 7.72 12.38 -30.73
C THR A 234 7.46 11.97 -32.18
N THR A 235 8.46 11.40 -32.84
CA THR A 235 8.35 10.91 -34.21
C THR A 235 8.22 9.39 -34.24
N TYR A 236 7.32 8.87 -35.08
CA TYR A 236 6.99 7.45 -35.15
C TYR A 236 7.42 6.88 -36.49
N PHE A 237 7.87 5.63 -36.47
CA PHE A 237 8.39 4.94 -37.64
C PHE A 237 7.88 3.50 -37.68
N VAL A 238 7.68 2.98 -38.88
CA VAL A 238 7.56 1.56 -39.19
C VAL A 238 8.80 1.12 -39.95
N ARG A 239 9.31 -0.07 -39.65
CA ARG A 239 10.50 -0.66 -40.27
C ARG A 239 10.24 -2.12 -40.66
N ASP A 240 10.57 -2.46 -41.89
CA ASP A 240 10.72 -3.85 -42.34
C ASP A 240 12.05 -4.40 -41.78
N MET A 241 11.97 -5.49 -41.02
CA MET A 241 13.13 -6.06 -40.32
C MET A 241 14.08 -6.82 -41.23
N LYS A 242 13.64 -7.20 -42.44
CA LYS A 242 14.44 -7.94 -43.43
C LYS A 242 15.19 -7.00 -44.37
N SER A 243 14.50 -6.05 -45.00
CA SER A 243 15.14 -5.08 -45.90
C SER A 243 15.84 -3.96 -45.12
N GLY A 244 15.31 -3.63 -43.94
CA GLY A 244 15.74 -2.48 -43.16
C GLY A 244 15.18 -1.16 -43.66
N ASP A 245 14.19 -1.18 -44.55
CA ASP A 245 13.48 0.01 -44.98
C ASP A 245 12.67 0.57 -43.82
N THR A 246 12.76 1.89 -43.62
CA THR A 246 12.07 2.60 -42.56
C THR A 246 11.21 3.71 -43.17
N ARG A 247 9.97 3.87 -42.69
CA ARG A 247 9.06 4.95 -43.06
C ARG A 247 8.53 5.66 -41.83
N GLN A 248 8.50 6.99 -41.87
CA GLN A 248 7.84 7.79 -40.84
C GLN A 248 6.32 7.68 -40.96
N ILE A 249 5.65 7.53 -39.82
CA ILE A 249 4.19 7.36 -39.71
C ILE A 249 3.62 8.32 -38.65
N LEU A 250 2.29 8.43 -38.61
CA LEU A 250 1.53 9.14 -37.56
C LEU A 250 1.89 10.64 -37.42
N VAL A 251 2.25 11.30 -38.51
CA VAL A 251 2.55 12.73 -38.53
C VAL A 251 1.29 13.54 -38.20
N GLY A 252 1.41 14.49 -37.27
CA GLY A 252 0.32 15.40 -36.89
C GLY A 252 -0.60 14.86 -35.80
N TYR A 253 -0.42 13.63 -35.34
CA TYR A 253 -1.22 13.06 -34.25
C TYR A 253 -0.61 13.41 -32.88
N GLN A 254 -1.48 13.76 -31.93
CA GLN A 254 -1.09 14.04 -30.57
C GLN A 254 -0.88 12.74 -29.80
N THR A 255 0.36 12.52 -29.36
CA THR A 255 0.77 11.44 -28.46
C THR A 255 0.23 10.03 -28.82
N PRO A 256 0.45 9.50 -30.05
CA PRO A 256 0.09 8.13 -30.38
C PRO A 256 0.60 7.10 -29.35
N ARG A 257 -0.28 6.19 -28.93
CA ARG A 257 0.01 5.20 -27.88
C ARG A 257 -0.67 3.86 -28.17
N GLY A 258 -0.20 2.81 -27.52
CA GLY A 258 -0.80 1.48 -27.64
C GLY A 258 -0.67 0.85 -29.02
N LEU A 259 0.34 1.25 -29.81
CA LEU A 259 0.60 0.72 -31.15
C LEU A 259 0.70 -0.81 -31.13
N GLN A 260 -0.15 -1.50 -31.91
CA GLN A 260 -0.20 -2.96 -32.01
C GLN A 260 -0.52 -3.36 -33.45
N PHE A 261 0.27 -4.27 -34.01
CA PHE A 261 0.07 -4.80 -35.36
C PHE A 261 -1.08 -5.81 -35.37
N THR A 262 -1.78 -5.91 -36.50
CA THR A 262 -2.66 -7.04 -36.79
C THR A 262 -1.85 -8.32 -36.99
N ASP A 263 -2.47 -9.48 -36.76
CA ASP A 263 -1.78 -10.78 -36.85
C ASP A 263 -1.23 -11.09 -38.24
N ASP A 264 -1.84 -10.52 -39.29
CA ASP A 264 -1.47 -10.66 -40.70
C ASP A 264 -0.47 -9.59 -41.18
N ASN A 265 -0.07 -8.67 -40.31
CA ASN A 265 0.78 -7.51 -40.62
C ASN A 265 0.23 -6.57 -41.70
N ALA A 266 -1.07 -6.63 -42.01
CA ALA A 266 -1.70 -5.72 -42.96
C ALA A 266 -1.90 -4.32 -42.36
N GLY A 267 -1.91 -4.19 -41.04
CA GLY A 267 -2.14 -2.91 -40.39
C GLY A 267 -1.58 -2.77 -38.98
N LEU A 268 -1.78 -1.56 -38.44
CA LEU A 268 -1.36 -1.15 -37.11
C LEU A 268 -2.47 -0.33 -36.46
N TYR A 269 -3.04 -0.82 -35.36
CA TYR A 269 -3.93 -0.01 -34.53
C TYR A 269 -3.11 0.87 -33.59
N PHE A 270 -3.57 2.10 -33.36
CA PHE A 270 -3.06 2.96 -32.28
C PHE A 270 -4.19 3.80 -31.67
N MET A 271 -3.94 4.32 -30.47
CA MET A 271 -4.78 5.34 -29.86
C MET A 271 -4.10 6.71 -29.94
N ALA A 272 -4.86 7.77 -30.13
CA ALA A 272 -4.38 9.16 -30.01
C ALA A 272 -5.40 10.00 -29.26
N VAL A 273 -4.94 11.09 -28.64
CA VAL A 273 -5.82 12.04 -27.95
C VAL A 273 -6.31 13.07 -28.96
N SER A 274 -7.62 13.35 -28.94
CA SER A 274 -8.21 14.49 -29.62
C SER A 274 -8.29 15.65 -28.63
N SER A 275 -7.59 16.75 -28.90
CA SER A 275 -7.53 17.93 -28.05
C SER A 275 -7.73 19.19 -28.89
N SER A 276 -8.27 20.24 -28.28
CA SER A 276 -8.38 21.60 -28.83
C SER A 276 -7.05 22.35 -28.90
N ASP A 277 -6.00 21.85 -28.25
CA ASP A 277 -4.65 22.42 -28.16
C ASP A 277 -3.55 21.34 -28.25
N PRO A 278 -3.54 20.54 -29.33
CA PRO A 278 -2.65 19.39 -29.48
C PRO A 278 -1.16 19.76 -29.51
N GLU A 279 -0.82 21.01 -29.81
CA GLU A 279 0.53 21.54 -29.72
C GLU A 279 1.10 21.46 -28.30
N TRP A 280 0.26 21.52 -27.27
CA TRP A 280 0.69 21.43 -25.86
C TRP A 280 0.47 20.03 -25.25
N ASP A 281 0.16 19.01 -26.07
CA ASP A 281 -0.28 17.71 -25.57
C ASP A 281 -1.45 17.82 -24.56
N GLY A 282 -2.32 18.81 -24.74
CA GLY A 282 -3.40 19.11 -23.80
C GLY A 282 -4.39 17.95 -23.62
N ALA A 283 -5.11 17.98 -22.50
CA ALA A 283 -6.06 16.91 -22.16
C ALA A 283 -7.21 16.86 -23.17
N GLY A 284 -7.72 15.64 -23.42
CA GLY A 284 -8.75 15.40 -24.42
C GLY A 284 -9.24 13.96 -24.41
N MET A 285 -10.17 13.63 -25.30
CA MET A 285 -10.72 12.28 -25.42
C MET A 285 -9.76 11.37 -26.19
N SER A 286 -9.63 10.11 -25.76
CA SER A 286 -8.84 9.12 -26.49
C SER A 286 -9.66 8.39 -27.54
N GLU A 287 -9.13 8.31 -28.75
CA GLU A 287 -9.76 7.71 -29.91
C GLU A 287 -8.87 6.59 -30.49
N VAL A 288 -9.45 5.69 -31.29
CA VAL A 288 -8.74 4.58 -31.94
C VAL A 288 -8.61 4.86 -33.43
N TYR A 289 -7.45 4.54 -33.98
CA TYR A 289 -7.12 4.68 -35.39
C TYR A 289 -6.48 3.39 -35.90
N TYR A 290 -6.65 3.15 -37.20
CA TYR A 290 -6.03 2.06 -37.94
C TYR A 290 -5.15 2.64 -39.05
N LEU A 291 -3.88 2.27 -39.07
CA LEU A 291 -2.94 2.54 -40.17
C LEU A 291 -2.89 1.30 -41.07
N ASP A 292 -3.23 1.45 -42.35
CA ASP A 292 -3.02 0.41 -43.36
C ASP A 292 -1.55 0.42 -43.80
N LEU A 293 -0.88 -0.73 -43.77
CA LEU A 293 0.56 -0.79 -44.07
C LEU A 293 0.86 -0.94 -45.57
N ASN A 294 -0.16 -1.14 -46.42
CA ASN A 294 0.02 -1.22 -47.87
C ASN A 294 0.19 0.18 -48.47
N ASP A 295 -0.69 1.12 -48.10
CA ASP A 295 -0.71 2.48 -48.65
C ASP A 295 -0.41 3.59 -47.61
N TYR A 296 -0.32 3.23 -46.33
CA TYR A 296 -0.09 4.14 -45.20
C TYR A 296 -1.22 5.15 -44.96
N SER A 297 -2.43 4.82 -45.41
CA SER A 297 -3.66 5.54 -45.04
C SER A 297 -3.99 5.30 -43.57
N ILE A 298 -4.59 6.31 -42.93
CA ILE A 298 -5.02 6.23 -41.53
C ILE A 298 -6.51 6.52 -41.47
N ASP A 299 -7.25 5.56 -40.94
CA ASP A 299 -8.67 5.65 -40.69
C ASP A 299 -8.94 5.81 -39.19
N LYS A 300 -9.81 6.75 -38.83
CA LYS A 300 -10.38 6.79 -37.49
C LYS A 300 -11.41 5.67 -37.36
N VAL A 301 -11.30 4.86 -36.32
CA VAL A 301 -12.28 3.81 -36.04
C VAL A 301 -13.52 4.44 -35.40
N ASP A 302 -14.68 4.25 -36.02
CA ASP A 302 -15.96 4.57 -35.39
C ASP A 302 -16.24 3.54 -34.28
N LEU A 303 -16.18 4.01 -33.04
CA LEU A 303 -16.40 3.17 -31.87
C LEU A 303 -17.89 2.96 -31.56
N ASP A 304 -18.81 3.69 -32.20
CA ASP A 304 -20.22 3.77 -31.78
C ASP A 304 -20.31 4.00 -30.26
N TRP A 305 -19.51 4.96 -29.79
CA TRP A 305 -19.35 5.28 -28.38
C TRP A 305 -18.76 6.69 -28.18
N ALA A 306 -19.63 7.66 -27.89
CA ALA A 306 -19.29 9.08 -27.86
C ALA A 306 -18.28 9.50 -26.76
N LEU A 307 -18.04 8.66 -25.76
CA LEU A 307 -17.11 8.95 -24.66
C LEU A 307 -15.65 8.52 -24.97
N GLY A 308 -15.44 7.84 -26.11
CA GLY A 308 -14.13 7.33 -26.52
C GLY A 308 -13.62 6.18 -25.66
N VAL A 309 -12.30 6.04 -25.59
CA VAL A 309 -11.62 4.98 -24.83
C VAL A 309 -11.22 5.48 -23.45
N GLY A 310 -11.64 4.76 -22.40
CA GLY A 310 -11.31 5.09 -21.02
C GLY A 310 -10.16 4.29 -20.44
N GLY A 311 -9.86 3.14 -21.05
CA GLY A 311 -8.75 2.25 -20.70
C GLY A 311 -7.73 2.15 -21.82
N GLY A 312 -7.64 0.97 -22.43
CA GLY A 312 -6.76 0.73 -23.57
C GLY A 312 -7.41 -0.23 -24.56
N MET A 313 -6.59 -0.69 -25.51
CA MET A 313 -7.01 -1.68 -26.50
C MET A 313 -6.03 -2.84 -26.58
N THR A 314 -6.51 -3.98 -27.08
CA THR A 314 -5.70 -5.17 -27.37
C THR A 314 -6.11 -5.72 -28.74
N VAL A 315 -5.17 -5.79 -29.68
CA VAL A 315 -5.43 -6.31 -31.03
C VAL A 315 -5.57 -7.82 -30.98
N MET A 316 -6.56 -8.35 -31.71
CA MET A 316 -6.87 -9.77 -31.79
C MET A 316 -7.24 -10.11 -33.24
N GLY A 317 -6.30 -10.73 -33.97
CA GLY A 317 -6.46 -10.97 -35.40
C GLY A 317 -6.37 -9.67 -36.21
N ASP A 318 -7.41 -9.38 -36.98
CA ASP A 318 -7.62 -8.13 -37.73
C ASP A 318 -8.46 -7.09 -36.97
N GLY A 319 -9.07 -7.50 -35.86
CA GLY A 319 -9.89 -6.69 -34.96
C GLY A 319 -9.16 -6.29 -33.67
N PHE A 320 -9.90 -5.70 -32.74
CA PHE A 320 -9.38 -5.33 -31.44
C PHE A 320 -10.46 -5.30 -30.36
N TYR A 321 -10.03 -5.53 -29.13
CA TYR A 321 -10.79 -5.31 -27.92
C TYR A 321 -10.52 -3.90 -27.39
N ALA A 322 -11.54 -3.20 -26.89
CA ALA A 322 -11.41 -1.87 -26.31
C ALA A 322 -12.16 -1.72 -24.98
N SER A 323 -11.50 -1.03 -24.04
CA SER A 323 -12.08 -0.62 -22.75
C SER A 323 -12.62 0.81 -22.86
N LEU A 324 -13.90 0.90 -23.23
CA LEU A 324 -14.61 2.14 -23.50
C LEU A 324 -14.87 2.93 -22.21
N ALA A 325 -14.75 4.25 -22.31
CA ALA A 325 -15.01 5.17 -21.21
C ALA A 325 -16.49 5.10 -20.80
N ASN A 326 -16.81 4.91 -19.52
CA ASN A 326 -18.19 4.91 -19.05
C ASN A 326 -18.33 5.65 -17.71
N ARG A 327 -17.91 6.92 -17.69
CA ARG A 327 -17.86 7.77 -16.49
C ARG A 327 -17.05 7.10 -15.37
N ALA A 328 -17.67 6.85 -14.21
CA ALA A 328 -17.11 6.14 -13.07
C ALA A 328 -16.88 4.62 -13.30
N THR A 329 -17.17 4.10 -14.48
CA THR A 329 -16.91 2.70 -14.86
C THR A 329 -16.25 2.62 -16.24
N ARG A 330 -16.06 1.41 -16.76
CA ARG A 330 -15.65 1.17 -18.15
C ARG A 330 -16.50 0.06 -18.74
N ARG A 331 -16.70 0.10 -20.05
CA ARG A 331 -17.42 -0.94 -20.78
C ARG A 331 -16.54 -1.59 -21.82
N GLU A 332 -16.56 -2.90 -21.81
CA GLU A 332 -15.69 -3.70 -22.67
C GLU A 332 -16.42 -4.09 -23.97
N ALA A 333 -15.75 -3.91 -25.11
CA ALA A 333 -16.31 -4.23 -26.43
C ALA A 333 -15.24 -4.81 -27.36
N TYR A 334 -15.67 -5.66 -28.30
CA TYR A 334 -14.83 -6.20 -29.36
C TYR A 334 -15.23 -5.60 -30.72
N TYR A 335 -14.24 -5.22 -31.50
CA TYR A 335 -14.40 -4.61 -32.81
C TYR A 335 -13.75 -5.52 -33.86
N ARG A 336 -14.54 -5.99 -34.82
CA ARG A 336 -14.04 -6.75 -35.97
C ARG A 336 -13.94 -5.84 -37.19
N LYS A 337 -12.84 -5.94 -37.93
CA LYS A 337 -12.68 -5.24 -39.20
C LYS A 337 -13.55 -5.91 -40.27
N THR A 338 -14.15 -5.11 -41.14
CA THR A 338 -15.00 -5.51 -42.26
C THR A 338 -14.65 -4.69 -43.49
N ALA A 339 -15.17 -5.06 -44.66
CA ALA A 339 -14.96 -4.28 -45.89
C ALA A 339 -15.51 -2.84 -45.81
N SER A 340 -16.47 -2.58 -44.92
CA SER A 340 -17.13 -1.27 -44.75
C SER A 340 -16.69 -0.52 -43.47
N GLY A 341 -15.61 -0.94 -42.80
CA GLY A 341 -15.14 -0.35 -41.54
C GLY A 341 -15.13 -1.36 -40.39
N TRP A 342 -15.67 -1.01 -39.22
CA TRP A 342 -15.66 -1.88 -38.03
C TRP A 342 -17.05 -2.22 -37.54
N THR A 343 -17.25 -3.46 -37.12
CA THR A 343 -18.47 -3.89 -36.43
C THR A 343 -18.18 -4.08 -34.94
N LYS A 344 -18.89 -3.34 -34.10
CA LYS A 344 -18.86 -3.44 -32.64
C LYS A 344 -19.69 -4.64 -32.17
N THR A 345 -19.13 -5.41 -31.24
CA THR A 345 -19.82 -6.45 -30.48
C THR A 345 -19.71 -6.12 -29.00
N GLU A 346 -20.85 -5.85 -28.36
CA GLU A 346 -20.90 -5.72 -26.91
C GLU A 346 -20.74 -7.10 -26.26
N LEU A 347 -19.91 -7.18 -25.23
CA LEU A 347 -19.63 -8.45 -24.58
C LEU A 347 -20.75 -8.83 -23.62
N ALA A 348 -21.26 -10.05 -23.76
CA ALA A 348 -22.28 -10.61 -22.87
C ALA A 348 -21.68 -10.96 -21.49
N LEU A 349 -21.45 -9.96 -20.65
CA LEU A 349 -20.82 -10.08 -19.33
C LEU A 349 -21.84 -10.11 -18.17
N GLY A 350 -23.14 -10.05 -18.47
CA GLY A 350 -24.20 -9.98 -17.48
C GLY A 350 -24.01 -8.80 -16.52
N ASP A 351 -24.18 -9.05 -15.22
CA ASP A 351 -24.05 -8.04 -14.17
C ASP A 351 -22.60 -7.51 -14.00
N LYS A 352 -21.61 -8.16 -14.61
CA LYS A 352 -20.19 -7.75 -14.51
C LYS A 352 -19.79 -6.69 -15.55
N LYS A 353 -20.67 -6.34 -16.50
CA LYS A 353 -20.33 -5.58 -17.72
C LYS A 353 -19.59 -4.26 -17.53
N ASP A 354 -19.77 -3.60 -16.38
CA ASP A 354 -19.16 -2.31 -16.06
C ASP A 354 -17.92 -2.43 -15.11
N HIS A 355 -17.56 -3.66 -14.73
CA HIS A 355 -16.53 -3.96 -13.72
C HIS A 355 -15.52 -5.01 -14.17
N VAL A 356 -15.41 -5.23 -15.48
CA VAL A 356 -14.40 -6.11 -16.09
C VAL A 356 -13.24 -5.28 -16.60
N SER A 357 -12.03 -5.84 -16.55
CA SER A 357 -10.87 -5.31 -17.26
C SER A 357 -10.06 -6.47 -17.83
N LEU A 358 -9.79 -6.44 -19.14
CA LEU A 358 -8.94 -7.43 -19.79
C LEU A 358 -7.48 -7.26 -19.37
N LEU A 359 -6.82 -8.36 -19.03
CA LEU A 359 -5.42 -8.40 -18.59
C LEU A 359 -4.50 -9.11 -19.58
N ALA A 360 -4.99 -10.13 -20.29
CA ALA A 360 -4.23 -10.88 -21.29
C ALA A 360 -5.15 -11.64 -22.24
N VAL A 361 -4.62 -11.96 -23.42
CA VAL A 361 -5.25 -12.77 -24.48
C VAL A 361 -4.26 -13.86 -24.89
N SER A 362 -4.72 -15.08 -25.16
CA SER A 362 -3.89 -16.17 -25.70
C SER A 362 -3.56 -15.96 -27.17
N ASP A 363 -2.46 -16.54 -27.66
CA ASP A 363 -2.00 -16.34 -29.05
C ASP A 363 -3.00 -16.80 -30.13
N ASP A 364 -3.90 -17.72 -29.78
CA ASP A 364 -5.00 -18.22 -30.62
C ASP A 364 -6.30 -17.40 -30.49
N HIS A 365 -6.31 -16.38 -29.63
CA HIS A 365 -7.45 -15.51 -29.29
C HIS A 365 -8.66 -16.22 -28.67
N GLN A 366 -8.52 -17.48 -28.25
CA GLN A 366 -9.63 -18.27 -27.70
C GLN A 366 -9.75 -18.18 -26.17
N ARG A 367 -8.74 -17.66 -25.47
CA ARG A 367 -8.73 -17.50 -24.02
C ARG A 367 -8.34 -16.08 -23.63
N VAL A 368 -8.94 -15.63 -22.53
CA VAL A 368 -8.67 -14.32 -21.94
C VAL A 368 -8.43 -14.46 -20.45
N ILE A 369 -7.56 -13.61 -19.90
CA ILE A 369 -7.51 -13.32 -18.47
C ILE A 369 -8.18 -11.97 -18.25
N PHE A 370 -9.16 -11.92 -17.36
CA PHE A 370 -9.80 -10.67 -16.97
C PHE A 370 -9.89 -10.51 -15.46
N GLU A 371 -9.89 -9.27 -15.01
CA GLU A 371 -10.18 -8.87 -13.64
C GLU A 371 -11.66 -8.50 -13.53
N HIS A 372 -12.33 -8.96 -12.49
CA HIS A 372 -13.60 -8.39 -12.02
C HIS A 372 -13.33 -7.65 -10.71
N SER A 373 -13.68 -6.37 -10.65
CA SER A 373 -13.37 -5.54 -9.50
C SER A 373 -14.37 -4.40 -9.33
N VAL A 374 -14.92 -4.30 -8.13
CA VAL A 374 -15.81 -3.22 -7.66
C VAL A 374 -15.17 -2.58 -6.43
N SER A 375 -15.50 -1.34 -6.10
CA SER A 375 -14.85 -0.65 -4.98
C SER A 375 -15.13 -1.27 -3.59
N SER A 376 -16.24 -2.00 -3.45
CA SER A 376 -16.67 -2.68 -2.22
C SER A 376 -16.36 -4.18 -2.18
N GLN A 377 -15.53 -4.71 -3.09
CA GLN A 377 -15.11 -6.11 -3.08
C GLN A 377 -13.66 -6.26 -3.50
N LEU A 378 -12.96 -7.25 -2.93
CA LEU A 378 -11.60 -7.56 -3.34
C LEU A 378 -11.56 -8.01 -4.81
N PRO A 379 -10.55 -7.60 -5.59
CA PRO A 379 -10.45 -7.95 -7.00
C PRO A 379 -10.28 -9.46 -7.19
N ARG A 380 -10.94 -10.00 -8.21
CA ARG A 380 -10.84 -11.41 -8.61
C ARG A 380 -10.39 -11.52 -10.05
N PHE A 381 -9.60 -12.54 -10.35
CA PHE A 381 -8.94 -12.73 -11.64
C PHE A 381 -9.39 -14.06 -12.24
N TYR A 382 -9.89 -14.04 -13.47
CA TYR A 382 -10.50 -15.20 -14.11
C TYR A 382 -9.82 -15.51 -15.44
N VAL A 383 -9.75 -16.79 -15.77
CA VAL A 383 -9.53 -17.28 -17.13
C VAL A 383 -10.87 -17.67 -17.73
N ALA A 384 -11.14 -17.24 -18.96
CA ALA A 384 -12.35 -17.59 -19.69
C ALA A 384 -12.05 -17.90 -21.15
N LYS A 385 -12.93 -18.69 -21.77
CA LYS A 385 -12.99 -18.82 -23.23
C LYS A 385 -13.63 -17.57 -23.82
N PHE A 386 -13.18 -17.20 -25.02
CA PHE A 386 -13.74 -16.13 -25.82
C PHE A 386 -14.06 -16.66 -27.23
N ASP A 387 -15.27 -16.35 -27.71
CA ASP A 387 -15.78 -16.79 -29.03
C ASP A 387 -15.99 -15.62 -30.01
N GLY A 388 -15.52 -14.41 -29.66
CA GLY A 388 -15.77 -13.19 -30.42
C GLY A 388 -16.92 -12.34 -29.90
N ALA A 389 -17.77 -12.86 -29.00
CA ALA A 389 -18.91 -12.12 -28.45
C ALA A 389 -19.12 -12.33 -26.94
N THR A 390 -18.74 -13.48 -26.41
CA THR A 390 -19.00 -13.87 -25.02
C THR A 390 -17.72 -14.28 -24.31
N PHE A 391 -17.64 -13.94 -23.03
CA PHE A 391 -16.74 -14.64 -22.11
C PHE A 391 -17.56 -15.74 -21.45
N SER A 392 -17.05 -16.98 -21.47
CA SER A 392 -17.57 -18.01 -20.57
C SER A 392 -17.53 -17.51 -19.12
N GLU A 393 -18.33 -18.08 -18.19
CA GLU A 393 -18.41 -17.64 -16.78
C GLU A 393 -17.04 -17.40 -16.11
N GLY A 394 -16.05 -18.19 -16.51
CA GLY A 394 -14.64 -18.04 -16.16
C GLY A 394 -14.29 -18.75 -14.85
N GLU A 395 -13.06 -19.25 -14.78
CA GLU A 395 -12.51 -19.92 -13.59
C GLU A 395 -11.48 -19.02 -12.91
N GLU A 396 -11.51 -18.92 -11.58
CA GLU A 396 -10.59 -18.05 -10.84
C GLU A 396 -9.13 -18.56 -10.95
N VAL A 397 -8.25 -17.74 -11.51
CA VAL A 397 -6.84 -18.07 -11.79
C VAL A 397 -6.07 -18.30 -10.50
N VAL A 398 -6.24 -17.39 -9.54
CA VAL A 398 -5.56 -17.43 -8.24
C VAL A 398 -6.33 -16.59 -7.24
N GLN A 399 -6.38 -17.06 -6.00
CA GLN A 399 -6.96 -16.32 -4.90
C GLN A 399 -5.90 -15.45 -4.20
N LEU A 400 -6.01 -14.13 -4.35
CA LEU A 400 -5.17 -13.15 -3.66
C LEU A 400 -5.86 -12.57 -2.42
N ASN A 401 -5.14 -11.79 -1.62
CA ASN A 401 -5.69 -11.02 -0.51
C ASN A 401 -6.39 -11.86 0.57
N THR A 402 -5.97 -13.12 0.77
CA THR A 402 -6.62 -14.05 1.72
C THR A 402 -6.63 -13.53 3.16
N LYS A 403 -5.65 -12.72 3.54
CA LYS A 403 -5.57 -12.07 4.86
C LYS A 403 -6.62 -10.97 5.06
N LEU A 404 -7.13 -10.39 3.98
CA LEU A 404 -8.13 -9.32 4.01
C LEU A 404 -9.57 -9.86 4.08
N LYS A 405 -9.79 -11.18 3.92
CA LYS A 405 -11.13 -11.79 4.00
C LYS A 405 -11.87 -11.57 5.32
N LYS A 406 -11.12 -11.36 6.42
CA LYS A 406 -11.68 -11.10 7.76
C LYS A 406 -11.88 -9.60 8.04
N LYS A 407 -11.51 -8.73 7.10
CA LYS A 407 -11.70 -7.28 7.22
C LYS A 407 -13.14 -6.95 6.84
N ARG A 408 -13.72 -5.95 7.52
CA ARG A 408 -15.00 -5.39 7.10
C ARG A 408 -14.75 -4.54 5.86
N ILE A 409 -15.27 -4.94 4.71
CA ILE A 409 -15.20 -4.12 3.51
C ILE A 409 -16.42 -3.20 3.52
N THR A 410 -16.19 -1.89 3.43
CA THR A 410 -17.29 -0.92 3.45
C THR A 410 -18.11 -0.98 2.17
N LYS A 411 -19.41 -0.68 2.31
CA LYS A 411 -20.32 -0.48 1.18
C LYS A 411 -19.84 0.73 0.39
N SER A 412 -19.94 0.63 -0.92
CA SER A 412 -19.76 1.75 -1.85
C SER A 412 -20.83 1.76 -2.92
N GLU A 413 -21.01 2.91 -3.56
CA GLU A 413 -21.87 3.06 -4.73
C GLU A 413 -21.34 4.16 -5.66
N VAL A 414 -21.70 4.08 -6.94
CA VAL A 414 -21.58 5.21 -7.86
C VAL A 414 -22.75 6.14 -7.61
N VAL A 415 -22.44 7.39 -7.28
CA VAL A 415 -23.43 8.47 -7.13
C VAL A 415 -23.29 9.45 -8.29
N GLU A 416 -24.40 10.09 -8.65
CA GLU A 416 -24.43 11.11 -9.69
C GLU A 416 -25.19 12.35 -9.20
N TRP A 417 -24.71 13.53 -9.61
CA TRP A 417 -25.35 14.82 -9.30
C TRP A 417 -25.12 15.82 -10.43
N LYS A 418 -25.84 16.94 -10.37
CA LYS A 418 -25.71 18.04 -11.32
C LYS A 418 -24.56 18.95 -10.89
N GLY A 419 -23.57 19.08 -11.76
CA GLY A 419 -22.42 19.95 -11.59
C GLY A 419 -22.55 21.25 -12.37
N TRP A 420 -21.41 21.78 -12.77
CA TRP A 420 -21.30 22.94 -13.65
C TRP A 420 -22.13 22.75 -14.93
N ASN A 421 -22.82 23.81 -15.35
CA ASN A 421 -23.75 23.82 -16.49
C ASN A 421 -24.84 22.73 -16.47
N ASP A 422 -25.26 22.27 -15.28
CA ASP A 422 -26.22 21.17 -15.12
C ASP A 422 -25.78 19.85 -15.81
N GLU A 423 -24.48 19.70 -16.08
CA GLU A 423 -23.94 18.45 -16.60
C GLU A 423 -23.88 17.38 -15.49
N MET A 424 -23.94 16.11 -15.89
CA MET A 424 -23.92 15.01 -14.92
C MET A 424 -22.49 14.71 -14.49
N VAL A 425 -22.23 14.92 -13.20
CA VAL A 425 -20.99 14.55 -12.52
C VAL A 425 -21.19 13.19 -11.84
N THR A 426 -20.15 12.36 -11.83
CA THR A 426 -20.15 11.08 -11.13
C THR A 426 -19.14 11.05 -10.00
N GLY A 427 -19.35 10.18 -9.01
CA GLY A 427 -18.37 9.93 -7.97
C GLY A 427 -18.57 8.58 -7.31
N ILE A 428 -17.55 8.11 -6.59
CA ILE A 428 -17.64 6.90 -5.77
C ILE A 428 -17.86 7.32 -4.32
N LEU A 429 -18.99 6.92 -3.74
CA LEU A 429 -19.32 7.17 -2.34
C LEU A 429 -19.11 5.89 -1.52
N TYR A 430 -18.23 5.96 -0.53
CA TYR A 430 -18.04 4.90 0.48
C TYR A 430 -18.77 5.29 1.75
N TYR A 431 -19.43 4.32 2.36
CA TYR A 431 -20.26 4.53 3.55
C TYR A 431 -19.45 4.35 4.83
N PRO A 432 -19.86 4.99 5.95
CA PRO A 432 -19.42 4.58 7.29
C PRO A 432 -19.71 3.10 7.55
N GLU A 433 -18.82 2.41 8.27
CA GLU A 433 -19.01 0.97 8.59
C GLU A 433 -20.20 0.68 9.51
N ASP A 434 -20.63 1.70 10.24
CA ASP A 434 -21.75 1.75 11.19
C ASP A 434 -22.91 2.64 10.66
N TYR A 435 -23.05 2.74 9.35
CA TYR A 435 -24.09 3.56 8.72
C TYR A 435 -25.51 3.11 9.13
N GLU A 436 -26.31 4.09 9.56
CA GLU A 436 -27.72 3.98 9.87
C GLU A 436 -28.48 4.99 9.01
N GLU A 437 -29.49 4.53 8.29
CA GLU A 437 -30.31 5.39 7.45
C GLU A 437 -31.02 6.47 8.30
N GLY A 438 -31.06 7.71 7.79
CA GLY A 438 -31.62 8.86 8.52
C GLY A 438 -30.67 9.52 9.53
N ARG A 439 -29.46 8.97 9.72
CA ARG A 439 -28.41 9.61 10.52
C ARG A 439 -27.35 10.24 9.62
N ALA A 440 -26.97 11.47 9.97
CA ALA A 440 -25.86 12.17 9.32
C ALA A 440 -24.50 11.74 9.90
N TYR A 441 -23.46 11.75 9.07
CA TYR A 441 -22.09 11.38 9.42
C TYR A 441 -21.08 12.43 8.90
N PRO A 442 -19.85 12.48 9.42
CA PRO A 442 -18.77 13.24 8.80
C PRO A 442 -18.49 12.80 7.34
N LEU A 443 -17.91 13.68 6.55
CA LEU A 443 -17.49 13.43 5.16
C LEU A 443 -15.99 13.69 5.00
N MET A 444 -15.30 12.79 4.29
CA MET A 444 -13.98 13.04 3.73
C MET A 444 -14.05 13.05 2.20
N LEU A 445 -13.73 14.18 1.59
CA LEU A 445 -13.44 14.22 0.15
C LEU A 445 -12.07 13.59 -0.09
N SER A 446 -11.99 12.64 -1.02
CA SER A 446 -10.73 12.04 -1.49
C SER A 446 -10.61 12.27 -2.99
N ILE A 447 -9.99 13.37 -3.37
CA ILE A 447 -9.95 13.88 -4.75
C ILE A 447 -8.75 13.27 -5.49
N HIS A 448 -8.98 12.76 -6.71
CA HIS A 448 -7.91 12.17 -7.53
C HIS A 448 -6.97 13.24 -8.13
N GLY A 449 -5.76 12.80 -8.50
CA GLY A 449 -4.84 13.59 -9.31
C GLY A 449 -5.30 13.69 -10.77
N GLY A 450 -4.60 14.49 -11.58
CA GLY A 450 -5.03 14.74 -12.96
C GLY A 450 -4.41 16.00 -13.54
N PRO A 451 -5.21 16.92 -14.11
CA PRO A 451 -6.64 17.06 -13.86
C PRO A 451 -7.51 16.03 -14.60
N SER A 452 -7.02 15.43 -15.68
CA SER A 452 -7.71 14.43 -16.50
C SER A 452 -7.72 12.99 -15.95
N GLY A 453 -7.49 12.84 -14.64
CA GLY A 453 -7.65 11.57 -13.93
C GLY A 453 -9.11 11.11 -13.88
N VAL A 454 -9.33 9.90 -13.36
CA VAL A 454 -10.67 9.36 -13.10
C VAL A 454 -10.60 8.34 -11.96
N ASP A 455 -11.53 8.43 -11.02
CA ASP A 455 -11.82 7.37 -10.07
C ASP A 455 -12.93 6.46 -10.60
N LEU A 456 -12.63 5.16 -10.63
CA LEU A 456 -13.54 4.12 -11.09
C LEU A 456 -14.16 3.38 -9.91
N ASP A 457 -15.35 2.82 -10.08
CA ASP A 457 -15.95 1.85 -9.17
C ASP A 457 -15.20 0.52 -9.25
N ARG A 458 -14.03 0.53 -8.63
CA ARG A 458 -13.04 -0.52 -8.66
C ARG A 458 -12.21 -0.47 -7.39
N TRP A 459 -11.78 -1.64 -6.88
CA TRP A 459 -10.86 -1.71 -5.76
C TRP A 459 -9.56 -0.95 -6.06
N SER A 460 -9.22 0.06 -5.26
CA SER A 460 -8.13 1.01 -5.55
C SER A 460 -7.36 1.49 -4.32
N GLU A 461 -7.37 0.70 -3.23
CA GLU A 461 -6.67 1.00 -1.97
C GLU A 461 -5.16 1.18 -2.18
N ARG A 462 -4.63 2.33 -1.72
CA ARG A 462 -3.21 2.68 -1.82
C ARG A 462 -2.80 3.71 -0.77
N TRP A 463 -1.50 3.95 -0.62
CA TRP A 463 -0.97 4.89 0.37
C TRP A 463 -1.45 6.36 0.18
N SER A 464 -1.86 6.74 -1.03
CA SER A 464 -2.35 8.09 -1.34
C SER A 464 -3.87 8.25 -1.21
N THR A 465 -4.65 7.16 -1.20
CA THR A 465 -6.11 7.17 -0.99
C THR A 465 -6.53 5.83 -0.41
N TYR A 466 -7.23 5.86 0.74
CA TYR A 466 -7.52 4.66 1.53
C TYR A 466 -8.94 4.68 2.15
N PRO A 467 -10.00 4.70 1.33
CA PRO A 467 -11.37 4.91 1.79
C PRO A 467 -11.82 3.93 2.87
N GLN A 468 -11.37 2.66 2.87
CA GLN A 468 -11.72 1.71 3.95
C GLN A 468 -11.35 2.24 5.34
N MET A 469 -10.16 2.83 5.50
CA MET A 469 -9.70 3.32 6.81
C MET A 469 -10.40 4.61 7.26
N LEU A 470 -10.92 5.40 6.31
CA LEU A 470 -11.71 6.60 6.61
C LEU A 470 -13.14 6.21 6.96
N ALA A 471 -13.76 5.32 6.18
CA ALA A 471 -15.05 4.70 6.46
C ALA A 471 -15.13 4.06 7.85
N GLN A 472 -14.08 3.31 8.24
CA GLN A 472 -13.95 2.71 9.57
C GLN A 472 -13.95 3.74 10.72
N ARG A 473 -13.59 5.00 10.46
CA ARG A 473 -13.64 6.07 11.48
C ARG A 473 -15.03 6.68 11.65
N GLY A 474 -16.00 6.22 10.86
CA GLY A 474 -17.38 6.70 10.88
C GLY A 474 -17.62 7.86 9.93
N SER A 475 -16.92 7.97 8.80
CA SER A 475 -17.18 9.01 7.78
C SER A 475 -17.60 8.42 6.44
N PHE A 476 -18.46 9.13 5.73
CA PHE A 476 -18.55 8.97 4.28
C PHE A 476 -17.21 9.34 3.63
N VAL A 477 -16.91 8.71 2.50
CA VAL A 477 -15.80 9.13 1.62
C VAL A 477 -16.34 9.35 0.22
N LEU A 478 -16.27 10.59 -0.28
CA LEU A 478 -16.66 10.90 -1.65
C LEU A 478 -15.41 11.09 -2.51
N LYS A 479 -15.37 10.40 -3.64
CA LYS A 479 -14.33 10.51 -4.67
C LYS A 479 -14.97 11.07 -5.94
N PRO A 480 -15.00 12.40 -6.13
CA PRO A 480 -15.69 13.03 -7.24
C PRO A 480 -14.86 13.00 -8.53
N ASN A 481 -15.50 12.69 -9.66
CA ASN A 481 -14.95 12.86 -11.01
C ASN A 481 -15.43 14.21 -11.55
N TYR A 482 -14.77 15.28 -11.11
CA TYR A 482 -15.08 16.67 -11.46
C TYR A 482 -14.79 16.97 -12.94
N HIS A 483 -15.42 18.00 -13.51
CA HIS A 483 -15.18 18.57 -14.84
C HIS A 483 -13.68 18.72 -15.10
N GLY A 484 -13.21 18.26 -16.24
CA GLY A 484 -11.77 18.06 -16.50
C GLY A 484 -11.32 16.62 -16.34
N SER A 485 -12.09 15.76 -15.65
CA SER A 485 -11.85 14.32 -15.59
C SER A 485 -12.06 13.66 -16.95
N SER A 486 -11.29 12.62 -17.23
CA SER A 486 -11.55 11.76 -18.41
C SER A 486 -12.86 10.96 -18.24
N ASN A 487 -13.17 10.11 -19.22
CA ASN A 487 -14.34 9.21 -19.25
C ASN A 487 -15.74 9.85 -19.38
N HIS A 488 -15.86 11.18 -19.42
CA HIS A 488 -17.15 11.89 -19.53
C HIS A 488 -17.36 12.55 -20.91
N GLY A 489 -16.43 12.35 -21.85
CA GLY A 489 -16.48 12.89 -23.21
C GLY A 489 -15.60 14.14 -23.38
N GLN A 490 -15.47 14.58 -24.64
CA GLN A 490 -14.57 15.67 -25.03
C GLN A 490 -14.86 16.99 -24.30
N ALA A 491 -16.11 17.45 -24.32
CA ALA A 491 -16.48 18.73 -23.71
C ALA A 491 -16.18 18.75 -22.20
N PHE A 492 -16.44 17.64 -21.51
CA PHE A 492 -16.23 17.54 -20.07
C PHE A 492 -14.76 17.54 -19.68
N VAL A 493 -13.88 16.83 -20.41
CA VAL A 493 -12.43 16.78 -20.07
C VAL A 493 -11.72 18.10 -20.42
N GLU A 494 -12.25 18.88 -21.35
CA GLU A 494 -11.67 20.16 -21.77
C GLU A 494 -12.26 21.39 -21.05
N SER A 495 -13.35 21.24 -20.30
CA SER A 495 -14.11 22.36 -19.73
C SER A 495 -13.29 23.27 -18.82
N ILE A 496 -12.24 22.74 -18.20
CA ILE A 496 -11.35 23.46 -17.27
C ILE A 496 -10.22 24.20 -17.97
N LYS A 497 -10.00 23.98 -19.29
CA LYS A 497 -9.03 24.76 -20.05
C LYS A 497 -9.45 26.22 -20.04
N LYS A 498 -8.56 27.09 -19.56
CA LYS A 498 -8.80 28.53 -19.36
C LYS A 498 -9.87 28.86 -18.32
N ASN A 499 -10.44 27.85 -17.64
CA ASN A 499 -11.45 27.98 -16.60
C ASN A 499 -11.06 27.23 -15.31
N TYR A 500 -9.77 26.95 -15.11
CA TYR A 500 -9.27 26.13 -14.00
C TYR A 500 -9.84 26.60 -12.65
N TYR A 501 -10.26 25.65 -11.81
CA TYR A 501 -11.01 25.82 -10.56
C TYR A 501 -12.48 26.22 -10.68
N ASP A 502 -12.98 26.72 -11.81
CA ASP A 502 -14.35 27.21 -11.85
C ASP A 502 -15.35 26.05 -11.94
N PRO A 503 -15.28 25.15 -12.95
CA PRO A 503 -16.12 23.95 -12.99
C PRO A 503 -15.86 22.98 -11.83
N GLU A 504 -14.59 22.75 -11.45
CA GLU A 504 -14.24 21.73 -10.47
C GLU A 504 -14.78 22.04 -9.08
N MET A 505 -14.71 23.31 -8.66
CA MET A 505 -15.18 23.73 -7.35
C MET A 505 -16.70 23.62 -7.24
N GLU A 506 -17.42 24.01 -8.31
CA GLU A 506 -18.88 23.89 -8.37
C GLU A 506 -19.31 22.42 -8.31
N ASP A 507 -18.69 21.56 -9.11
CA ASP A 507 -18.97 20.12 -9.11
C ASP A 507 -18.79 19.49 -7.74
N ILE A 508 -17.65 19.74 -7.11
CA ILE A 508 -17.32 19.14 -5.81
C ILE A 508 -18.30 19.64 -4.75
N MET A 509 -18.59 20.95 -4.72
CA MET A 509 -19.50 21.52 -3.73
C MET A 509 -20.96 21.13 -3.97
N ASN A 510 -21.40 20.98 -5.22
CA ASN A 510 -22.73 20.44 -5.52
C ASN A 510 -22.86 18.98 -5.04
N GLY A 511 -21.81 18.17 -5.16
CA GLY A 511 -21.79 16.81 -4.61
C GLY A 511 -21.85 16.79 -3.09
N VAL A 512 -21.13 17.70 -2.42
CA VAL A 512 -21.22 17.89 -0.96
C VAL A 512 -22.63 18.31 -0.53
N ASN A 513 -23.19 19.32 -1.19
CA ASN A 513 -24.54 19.82 -0.89
C ASN A 513 -25.61 18.75 -1.13
N TRP A 514 -25.48 17.98 -2.21
CA TRP A 514 -26.36 16.85 -2.53
C TRP A 514 -26.43 15.81 -1.41
N LEU A 515 -25.30 15.54 -0.73
CA LEU A 515 -25.25 14.65 0.44
C LEU A 515 -25.85 15.29 1.70
N ILE A 516 -25.63 16.59 1.92
CA ILE A 516 -26.18 17.34 3.05
C ILE A 516 -27.71 17.41 2.96
N GLU A 517 -28.25 17.74 1.79
CA GLU A 517 -29.69 17.86 1.55
C GLU A 517 -30.45 16.54 1.76
N ARG A 518 -29.76 15.41 1.59
CA ARG A 518 -30.28 14.06 1.88
C ARG A 518 -30.15 13.67 3.36
N GLY A 519 -29.62 14.54 4.21
CA GLY A 519 -29.38 14.25 5.62
C GLY A 519 -28.28 13.21 5.87
N MET A 520 -27.44 12.91 4.88
CA MET A 520 -26.37 11.89 5.00
C MET A 520 -25.12 12.47 5.65
N VAL A 521 -24.83 13.76 5.45
CA VAL A 521 -23.59 14.40 5.89
C VAL A 521 -23.87 15.59 6.81
N HIS A 522 -23.08 15.71 7.88
CA HIS A 522 -23.05 16.88 8.73
C HIS A 522 -22.27 18.03 8.06
N ARG A 523 -22.94 19.17 7.84
CA ARG A 523 -22.34 20.38 7.23
C ARG A 523 -21.10 20.88 7.98
N ASP A 524 -21.05 20.66 9.29
CA ASP A 524 -19.94 21.09 10.16
C ASP A 524 -18.86 20.01 10.36
N SER A 525 -18.87 18.93 9.58
CA SER A 525 -17.91 17.82 9.73
C SER A 525 -17.44 17.30 8.38
N ILE A 526 -16.85 18.19 7.59
CA ILE A 526 -16.33 17.89 6.26
C ILE A 526 -14.82 18.10 6.25
N GLY A 527 -14.08 17.11 5.77
CA GLY A 527 -12.65 17.20 5.50
C GLY A 527 -12.34 16.95 4.02
N THR A 528 -11.17 17.37 3.57
CA THR A 528 -10.72 17.15 2.19
C THR A 528 -9.27 16.69 2.13
N MET A 529 -8.98 15.80 1.19
CA MET A 529 -7.64 15.28 0.92
C MET A 529 -7.47 14.97 -0.57
N GLY A 530 -6.21 14.94 -1.01
CA GLY A 530 -5.87 14.57 -2.38
C GLY A 530 -4.37 14.52 -2.61
N TRP A 531 -3.99 14.00 -3.78
CA TRP A 531 -2.59 13.97 -4.23
C TRP A 531 -2.49 14.53 -5.65
N SER A 532 -1.42 15.26 -5.99
CA SER A 532 -1.28 15.93 -7.29
C SER A 532 -2.42 16.94 -7.50
N ASN A 533 -3.11 16.93 -8.64
CA ASN A 533 -4.25 17.84 -8.84
C ASN A 533 -5.32 17.76 -7.73
N GLY A 534 -5.52 16.59 -7.12
CA GLY A 534 -6.43 16.48 -5.98
C GLY A 534 -5.99 17.31 -4.78
N ALA A 535 -4.68 17.52 -4.60
CA ALA A 535 -4.12 18.42 -3.60
C ALA A 535 -4.27 19.90 -3.99
N ILE A 536 -4.12 20.22 -5.28
CA ILE A 536 -4.37 21.56 -5.84
C ILE A 536 -5.83 21.98 -5.57
N LEU A 537 -6.78 21.10 -5.89
CA LEU A 537 -8.21 21.30 -5.62
C LEU A 537 -8.52 21.29 -4.11
N THR A 538 -7.87 20.41 -3.32
CA THR A 538 -7.96 20.43 -1.84
C THR A 538 -7.59 21.80 -1.29
N THR A 539 -6.50 22.39 -1.77
CA THR A 539 -6.05 23.72 -1.34
C THR A 539 -7.07 24.78 -1.74
N MET A 540 -7.50 24.82 -3.01
CA MET A 540 -8.45 25.85 -3.48
C MET A 540 -9.81 25.77 -2.77
N LEU A 541 -10.29 24.57 -2.43
CA LEU A 541 -11.49 24.39 -1.61
C LEU A 541 -11.40 25.11 -0.26
N THR A 542 -10.23 25.07 0.39
CA THR A 542 -10.03 25.77 1.67
C THR A 542 -9.92 27.28 1.53
N VAL A 543 -9.54 27.78 0.34
CA VAL A 543 -9.47 29.21 0.03
C VAL A 543 -10.86 29.77 -0.27
N ARG A 544 -11.64 29.06 -1.09
CA ARG A 544 -12.97 29.50 -1.55
C ARG A 544 -14.08 29.26 -0.50
N TYR A 545 -13.96 28.22 0.31
CA TYR A 545 -14.97 27.81 1.30
C TYR A 545 -14.34 27.59 2.69
N PRO A 546 -13.67 28.60 3.27
CA PRO A 546 -12.88 28.45 4.50
C PRO A 546 -13.68 27.98 5.72
N GLU A 547 -15.00 28.18 5.73
CA GLU A 547 -15.91 27.78 6.81
C GLU A 547 -16.37 26.32 6.74
N VAL A 548 -16.32 25.70 5.55
CA VAL A 548 -16.85 24.35 5.30
C VAL A 548 -15.90 23.28 5.83
N PHE A 549 -14.61 23.40 5.55
CA PHE A 549 -13.64 22.32 5.79
C PHE A 549 -12.98 22.40 7.17
N LYS A 550 -13.10 21.31 7.94
CA LYS A 550 -12.51 21.17 9.28
C LYS A 550 -11.11 20.57 9.28
N VAL A 551 -10.71 19.93 8.17
CA VAL A 551 -9.35 19.40 7.98
C VAL A 551 -9.00 19.34 6.50
N ALA A 552 -7.75 19.65 6.15
CA ALA A 552 -7.21 19.54 4.80
C ALA A 552 -5.90 18.75 4.78
N CYS A 553 -5.78 17.81 3.84
CA CYS A 553 -4.59 16.96 3.68
C CYS A 553 -4.07 16.96 2.21
N PRO A 554 -3.53 18.09 1.71
CA PRO A 554 -2.96 18.18 0.37
C PRO A 554 -1.57 17.54 0.28
N GLY A 555 -1.36 16.62 -0.67
CA GLY A 555 -0.04 16.06 -1.00
C GLY A 555 0.41 16.33 -2.42
N ALA A 556 1.62 16.84 -2.60
CA ALA A 556 2.19 17.19 -3.91
C ALA A 556 1.25 18.09 -4.73
N GLY A 557 0.85 19.24 -4.18
CA GLY A 557 -0.04 20.19 -4.85
C GLY A 557 0.55 21.60 -4.90
N ASP A 558 0.26 22.29 -6.00
CA ASP A 558 0.68 23.65 -6.30
C ASP A 558 -0.13 24.72 -5.56
N VAL A 559 0.54 25.82 -5.25
CA VAL A 559 -0.07 27.05 -4.73
C VAL A 559 0.31 28.28 -5.55
N ASN A 560 1.35 28.19 -6.38
CA ASN A 560 1.88 29.27 -7.18
C ASN A 560 2.16 28.79 -8.61
N TRP A 561 1.26 29.12 -9.53
CA TRP A 561 1.39 28.77 -10.95
C TRP A 561 2.54 29.51 -11.63
N THR A 562 2.94 30.68 -11.14
CA THR A 562 4.05 31.44 -11.75
C THR A 562 5.36 30.66 -11.63
N SER A 563 5.61 30.06 -10.46
CA SER A 563 6.76 29.17 -10.26
C SER A 563 6.54 27.80 -10.89
N ASP A 564 5.30 27.29 -10.94
CA ASP A 564 4.99 26.00 -11.54
C ASP A 564 5.44 25.94 -13.00
N TYR A 565 5.09 26.94 -13.81
CA TYR A 565 5.48 27.07 -15.22
C TYR A 565 6.97 26.73 -15.47
N GLY A 566 7.85 27.23 -14.60
CA GLY A 566 9.31 27.07 -14.75
C GLY A 566 9.92 25.91 -13.97
N THR A 567 9.22 25.30 -13.01
CA THR A 567 9.80 24.31 -12.10
C THR A 567 9.17 22.92 -12.24
N CYS A 568 7.91 22.83 -12.65
CA CYS A 568 7.26 21.59 -13.02
C CYS A 568 7.83 21.06 -14.33
N ARG A 569 8.11 19.75 -14.35
CA ARG A 569 8.67 19.05 -15.52
C ARG A 569 7.83 19.22 -16.78
N PHE A 570 6.52 19.45 -16.64
CA PHE A 570 5.55 19.65 -17.72
C PHE A 570 4.81 21.00 -17.59
N GLY A 571 5.34 21.95 -16.81
CA GLY A 571 4.68 23.21 -16.49
C GLY A 571 4.41 24.07 -17.73
N VAL A 572 5.37 24.15 -18.66
CA VAL A 572 5.19 24.93 -19.89
C VAL A 572 3.98 24.45 -20.70
N SER A 573 3.89 23.17 -21.02
CA SER A 573 2.79 22.64 -21.82
C SER A 573 1.45 22.65 -21.06
N PHE A 574 1.48 22.30 -19.77
CA PHE A 574 0.31 22.30 -18.92
C PHE A 574 -0.30 23.70 -18.77
N ASP A 575 0.51 24.68 -18.35
CA ASP A 575 0.03 26.03 -18.09
C ASP A 575 -0.39 26.75 -19.38
N GLN A 576 0.26 26.48 -20.51
CA GLN A 576 -0.20 26.97 -21.82
C GLN A 576 -1.62 26.49 -22.13
N SER A 577 -1.91 25.21 -21.89
CA SER A 577 -3.23 24.60 -22.10
C SER A 577 -4.29 25.20 -21.16
N TYR A 578 -3.98 25.32 -19.86
CA TYR A 578 -4.97 25.70 -18.85
C TYR A 578 -5.07 27.21 -18.59
N PHE A 579 -4.04 28.02 -18.86
CA PHE A 579 -4.04 29.47 -18.63
C PHE A 579 -3.94 30.31 -19.90
N GLY A 580 -3.83 29.66 -21.07
CA GLY A 580 -3.96 30.29 -22.38
C GLY A 580 -2.78 31.19 -22.79
N GLY A 581 -1.60 30.96 -22.23
CA GLY A 581 -0.38 31.73 -22.52
C GLY A 581 0.66 31.58 -21.42
N ALA A 582 1.90 31.94 -21.70
CA ALA A 582 3.01 31.97 -20.75
C ALA A 582 2.84 33.15 -19.77
N PRO A 583 3.56 33.17 -18.62
CA PRO A 583 3.41 34.24 -17.63
C PRO A 583 3.68 35.65 -18.16
N TRP A 584 4.55 35.80 -19.16
CA TRP A 584 4.94 37.08 -19.76
C TRP A 584 4.16 37.43 -21.03
N ASP A 585 3.20 36.62 -21.45
CA ASP A 585 2.43 36.91 -22.65
C ASP A 585 1.50 38.12 -22.41
N ASN A 586 1.36 38.95 -23.45
CA ASN A 586 0.48 40.11 -23.39
C ASN A 586 -0.99 39.66 -23.54
N ILE A 587 -1.70 39.52 -22.42
CA ILE A 587 -3.10 39.07 -22.39
C ILE A 587 -3.99 40.13 -21.75
N GLY A 588 -5.20 40.33 -22.30
CA GLY A 588 -6.19 41.24 -21.72
C GLY A 588 -5.75 42.71 -21.63
N GLY A 589 -4.80 43.13 -22.48
CA GLY A 589 -4.22 44.48 -22.45
C GLY A 589 -3.14 44.71 -21.38
N LYS A 590 -2.71 43.66 -20.66
CA LYS A 590 -1.60 43.71 -19.70
C LYS A 590 -0.32 43.18 -20.34
N THR A 591 0.82 43.56 -19.77
CA THR A 591 2.16 43.11 -20.22
C THR A 591 2.56 41.73 -19.67
N TYR A 592 1.60 40.98 -19.12
CA TYR A 592 1.78 39.67 -18.50
C TYR A 592 0.42 38.95 -18.47
N ASN A 593 0.44 37.62 -18.34
CA ASN A 593 -0.76 36.82 -18.17
C ASN A 593 -1.17 36.82 -16.69
N GLU A 594 -2.25 37.55 -16.37
CA GLU A 594 -2.70 37.69 -14.99
C GLU A 594 -3.30 36.41 -14.38
N ASN A 595 -3.65 35.41 -15.20
CA ASN A 595 -4.20 34.14 -14.72
C ASN A 595 -3.26 33.44 -13.73
N TYR A 596 -1.94 33.57 -13.90
CA TYR A 596 -0.94 33.00 -12.99
C TYR A 596 -0.98 33.60 -11.58
N ILE A 597 -1.52 34.82 -11.42
CA ILE A 597 -1.75 35.43 -10.11
C ILE A 597 -3.17 35.07 -9.63
N LEU A 598 -4.19 35.31 -10.46
CA LEU A 598 -5.59 35.12 -10.11
C LEU A 598 -5.96 33.66 -9.77
N LYS A 599 -5.30 32.70 -10.39
CA LYS A 599 -5.55 31.28 -10.17
C LYS A 599 -4.60 30.67 -9.12
N SER A 600 -3.62 31.41 -8.61
CA SER A 600 -2.66 30.90 -7.62
C SER A 600 -3.21 31.04 -6.20
N PRO A 601 -3.52 29.93 -5.49
CA PRO A 601 -3.98 30.00 -4.09
C PRO A 601 -3.09 30.85 -3.18
N LEU A 602 -1.77 30.89 -3.45
CA LEU A 602 -0.77 31.63 -2.67
C LEU A 602 -1.21 33.05 -2.30
N PHE A 603 -1.85 33.78 -3.23
CA PHE A 603 -2.23 35.17 -3.04
C PHE A 603 -3.55 35.37 -2.27
N GLU A 604 -4.21 34.28 -1.88
CA GLU A 604 -5.47 34.29 -1.12
C GLU A 604 -5.41 33.35 0.11
N LEU A 605 -4.22 32.85 0.47
CA LEU A 605 -4.05 31.92 1.60
C LEU A 605 -4.43 32.55 2.95
N GLU A 606 -4.49 33.87 3.07
CA GLU A 606 -4.97 34.54 4.28
C GLU A 606 -6.42 34.20 4.61
N ARG A 607 -7.19 33.67 3.65
CA ARG A 607 -8.56 33.20 3.88
C ARG A 607 -8.63 31.85 4.59
N VAL A 608 -7.59 31.03 4.48
CA VAL A 608 -7.58 29.66 4.99
C VAL A 608 -7.63 29.67 6.52
N THR A 609 -8.68 29.04 7.06
CA THR A 609 -8.85 28.79 8.52
C THR A 609 -8.87 27.30 8.85
N THR A 610 -8.60 26.45 7.86
CA THR A 610 -8.63 24.99 7.98
C THR A 610 -7.29 24.43 8.47
N PRO A 611 -7.28 23.59 9.52
CA PRO A 611 -6.09 22.83 9.92
C PRO A 611 -5.53 21.97 8.78
N THR A 612 -4.29 22.22 8.37
CA THR A 612 -3.72 21.68 7.13
C THR A 612 -2.45 20.86 7.34
N ILE A 613 -2.37 19.65 6.75
CA ILE A 613 -1.15 18.84 6.71
C ILE A 613 -0.69 18.59 5.27
N ILE A 614 0.53 19.04 4.95
CA ILE A 614 1.11 19.10 3.62
C ILE A 614 2.15 17.98 3.45
N PHE A 615 2.21 17.34 2.27
CA PHE A 615 3.14 16.26 1.96
C PHE A 615 3.88 16.46 0.63
N HIS A 616 5.19 16.26 0.55
CA HIS A 616 5.95 16.29 -0.72
C HIS A 616 7.13 15.31 -0.76
N GLY A 617 7.45 14.74 -1.92
CA GLY A 617 8.74 14.10 -2.17
C GLY A 617 9.83 15.15 -2.42
N SER A 618 11.08 14.94 -1.96
CA SER A 618 12.15 15.93 -2.23
C SER A 618 12.62 15.94 -3.68
N GLU A 619 12.42 14.85 -4.41
CA GLU A 619 12.78 14.68 -5.82
C GLU A 619 11.54 14.70 -6.72
N ASP A 620 10.45 15.28 -6.23
CA ASP A 620 9.26 15.50 -7.03
C ASP A 620 9.57 16.53 -8.12
N ARG A 621 9.38 16.12 -9.38
CA ARG A 621 9.54 16.97 -10.57
C ARG A 621 8.21 17.24 -11.26
N ALA A 622 7.13 16.59 -10.82
CA ALA A 622 5.79 16.88 -11.33
C ALA A 622 5.18 18.04 -10.54
N VAL A 623 5.38 18.05 -9.21
CA VAL A 623 5.05 19.18 -8.35
C VAL A 623 6.23 19.42 -7.41
N PRO A 624 7.13 20.37 -7.72
CA PRO A 624 8.32 20.60 -6.93
C PRO A 624 7.99 20.91 -5.46
N ARG A 625 8.80 20.36 -4.55
CA ARG A 625 8.63 20.49 -3.10
C ARG A 625 8.51 21.94 -2.60
N ASP A 626 9.02 22.90 -3.36
CA ASP A 626 9.06 24.31 -3.05
C ASP A 626 7.65 24.92 -3.03
N GLN A 627 6.70 24.38 -3.81
CA GLN A 627 5.27 24.66 -3.70
C GLN A 627 4.74 24.34 -2.28
N GLY A 628 5.16 23.21 -1.72
CA GLY A 628 4.86 22.84 -0.34
C GLY A 628 5.48 23.79 0.70
N TRP A 629 6.66 24.37 0.42
CA TRP A 629 7.27 25.38 1.28
C TRP A 629 6.55 26.71 1.24
N GLU A 630 6.18 27.18 0.05
CA GLU A 630 5.38 28.40 -0.13
C GLU A 630 4.06 28.27 0.65
N TYR A 631 3.36 27.15 0.49
CA TYR A 631 2.12 26.90 1.21
C TYR A 631 2.30 26.85 2.73
N TYR A 632 3.24 26.04 3.22
CA TYR A 632 3.52 25.93 4.65
C TYR A 632 3.90 27.27 5.25
N ARG A 633 4.81 28.02 4.60
CA ARG A 633 5.34 29.27 5.14
C ARG A 633 4.26 30.33 5.18
N ALA A 634 3.44 30.45 4.12
CA ALA A 634 2.31 31.37 4.11
C ALA A 634 1.36 31.09 5.28
N LEU A 635 0.85 29.85 5.40
CA LEU A 635 -0.06 29.49 6.50
C LEU A 635 0.57 29.67 7.88
N GLN A 636 1.86 29.35 8.02
CA GLN A 636 2.60 29.57 9.27
C GLN A 636 2.62 31.04 9.67
N GLN A 637 2.81 31.97 8.73
CA GLN A 637 2.85 33.40 9.01
C GLN A 637 1.45 34.00 9.21
N ILE A 638 0.43 33.47 8.54
CA ILE A 638 -0.97 33.88 8.69
C ILE A 638 -1.53 33.46 10.06
N GLU A 639 -1.12 32.28 10.56
CA GLU A 639 -1.40 31.78 11.91
C GLU A 639 -2.91 31.65 12.26
N LYS A 640 -3.79 31.53 11.26
CA LYS A 640 -5.23 31.33 11.48
C LYS A 640 -5.61 29.89 11.84
N ALA A 641 -4.77 28.92 11.48
CA ALA A 641 -4.99 27.50 11.76
C ALA A 641 -3.68 26.72 11.89
N PRO A 642 -3.67 25.58 12.60
CA PRO A 642 -2.51 24.71 12.66
C PRO A 642 -2.10 24.21 11.27
N VAL A 643 -0.80 24.29 10.97
CA VAL A 643 -0.23 23.75 9.74
C VAL A 643 0.96 22.84 10.04
N ARG A 644 1.12 21.76 9.26
CA ARG A 644 2.27 20.87 9.33
C ARG A 644 2.73 20.50 7.93
N PHE A 645 4.04 20.49 7.69
CA PHE A 645 4.64 20.06 6.43
C PHE A 645 5.57 18.86 6.63
N LEU A 646 5.36 17.80 5.85
CA LEU A 646 6.25 16.65 5.75
C LEU A 646 6.82 16.58 4.34
N TRP A 647 8.14 16.69 4.23
CA TRP A 647 8.84 16.28 3.03
C TRP A 647 9.42 14.85 3.18
N PHE A 648 9.63 14.16 2.06
CA PHE A 648 10.14 12.79 2.05
C PHE A 648 11.45 12.73 1.26
N PRO A 649 12.61 12.67 1.94
CA PRO A 649 13.92 12.73 1.28
C PRO A 649 14.14 11.60 0.26
N GLY A 650 14.67 11.96 -0.90
CA GLY A 650 14.96 11.05 -2.01
C GLY A 650 13.73 10.38 -2.61
N GLN A 651 12.52 10.92 -2.39
CA GLN A 651 11.30 10.37 -2.98
C GLN A 651 10.82 11.22 -4.15
N PRO A 652 10.39 10.57 -5.25
CA PRO A 652 9.78 11.27 -6.38
C PRO A 652 8.30 11.59 -6.06
N HIS A 653 7.56 12.04 -7.08
CA HIS A 653 6.12 12.35 -6.98
C HIS A 653 5.28 11.24 -6.34
N GLY A 654 5.59 9.97 -6.64
CA GLY A 654 5.03 8.82 -5.94
C GLY A 654 6.00 8.26 -4.90
N LEU A 655 5.62 8.23 -3.62
CA LEU A 655 6.48 7.66 -2.57
C LEU A 655 6.77 6.17 -2.87
N GLY A 656 8.05 5.78 -2.86
CA GLY A 656 8.50 4.42 -3.16
C GLY A 656 8.89 3.59 -1.94
N LYS A 657 9.34 4.25 -0.86
CA LYS A 657 9.76 3.60 0.40
C LYS A 657 8.56 3.20 1.25
N ILE A 658 8.64 2.03 1.89
CA ILE A 658 7.57 1.51 2.75
C ILE A 658 7.40 2.43 3.97
N THR A 659 8.49 2.78 4.63
CA THR A 659 8.48 3.63 5.83
C THR A 659 7.91 5.01 5.55
N HIS A 660 8.17 5.57 4.36
CA HIS A 660 7.64 6.88 3.95
C HIS A 660 6.14 6.82 3.68
N GLN A 661 5.67 5.79 2.96
CA GLN A 661 4.23 5.54 2.77
C GLN A 661 3.51 5.35 4.12
N GLN A 662 4.07 4.54 5.02
CA GLN A 662 3.56 4.35 6.38
C GLN A 662 3.53 5.66 7.17
N ARG A 663 4.60 6.47 7.09
CA ARG A 663 4.71 7.75 7.80
C ARG A 663 3.65 8.75 7.33
N LYS A 664 3.44 8.85 6.01
CA LYS A 664 2.38 9.69 5.40
C LYS A 664 1.01 9.31 5.96
N MET A 665 0.61 8.05 5.79
CA MET A 665 -0.71 7.57 6.23
C MET A 665 -0.92 7.76 7.73
N ASN A 666 0.07 7.42 8.57
CA ASN A 666 -0.06 7.53 10.03
C ASN A 666 -0.11 8.97 10.56
N GLU A 667 0.47 9.94 9.85
CA GLU A 667 0.41 11.36 10.23
C GLU A 667 -0.87 12.00 9.71
N GLU A 668 -1.29 11.68 8.49
CA GLU A 668 -2.54 12.14 7.89
C GLU A 668 -3.76 11.63 8.66
N LEU A 669 -3.85 10.32 8.93
CA LEU A 669 -4.93 9.74 9.74
C LEU A 669 -5.01 10.35 11.14
N ARG A 670 -3.88 10.63 11.76
CA ARG A 670 -3.82 11.28 13.08
C ARG A 670 -4.30 12.72 13.02
N TRP A 671 -3.96 13.44 11.94
CA TRP A 671 -4.42 14.79 11.70
C TRP A 671 -5.93 14.83 11.53
N ILE A 672 -6.47 13.93 10.70
CA ILE A 672 -7.91 13.73 10.51
C ILE A 672 -8.58 13.33 11.84
N ASP A 673 -8.03 12.37 12.59
CA ASP A 673 -8.54 11.96 13.90
C ASP A 673 -8.64 13.17 14.86
N THR A 674 -7.64 14.06 14.84
CA THR A 674 -7.61 15.25 15.71
C THR A 674 -8.65 16.28 15.31
N TYR A 675 -8.69 16.68 14.03
CA TYR A 675 -9.42 17.87 13.60
C TYR A 675 -10.82 17.58 13.04
N LEU A 676 -11.05 16.41 12.45
CA LEU A 676 -12.38 16.00 11.98
C LEU A 676 -13.17 15.25 13.06
N PHE A 677 -12.50 14.35 13.78
CA PHE A 677 -13.15 13.45 14.74
C PHE A 677 -12.96 13.86 16.21
N GLY A 678 -12.26 14.96 16.49
CA GLY A 678 -12.06 15.47 17.85
C GLY A 678 -11.27 14.51 18.77
N LYS A 679 -10.40 13.66 18.21
CA LYS A 679 -9.57 12.67 18.93
C LYS A 679 -8.12 13.16 19.00
N PRO A 680 -7.74 13.98 20.00
CA PRO A 680 -6.39 14.52 20.10
C PRO A 680 -5.34 13.41 20.27
N ASP A 681 -4.13 13.63 19.75
CA ASP A 681 -3.01 12.72 19.97
C ASP A 681 -2.58 12.72 21.44
N THR A 682 -2.95 11.66 22.17
CA THR A 682 -2.54 11.45 23.56
C THR A 682 -1.11 10.91 23.68
N LYS A 683 -0.42 10.65 22.57
CA LYS A 683 0.93 10.11 22.57
C LYS A 683 1.95 11.20 22.91
N ASN A 684 2.52 11.12 24.10
CA ASN A 684 3.70 11.90 24.44
C ASN A 684 4.91 11.42 23.62
N ARG A 685 5.37 12.25 22.68
CA ARG A 685 6.49 11.92 21.76
C ARG A 685 7.83 11.75 22.49
N ALA A 686 8.01 12.36 23.66
CA ALA A 686 9.20 12.21 24.48
C ALA A 686 9.13 10.96 25.39
N PHE A 687 7.93 10.39 25.59
CA PHE A 687 7.75 9.25 26.46
C PHE A 687 8.04 7.92 25.76
N LYS A 688 9.23 7.38 26.03
CA LYS A 688 9.60 6.02 25.62
C LYS A 688 8.95 5.00 26.57
N LYS A 689 8.14 4.08 26.03
CA LYS A 689 7.29 3.13 26.80
C LYS A 689 8.08 2.13 27.66
N ASP A 690 9.34 1.93 27.37
CA ASP A 690 10.31 1.08 28.07
C ASP A 690 11.40 1.89 28.79
N SER A 691 11.19 3.21 28.96
CA SER A 691 12.11 4.05 29.75
C SER A 691 12.05 3.73 31.25
N PRO A 692 13.08 4.11 32.03
CA PRO A 692 13.01 4.08 33.49
C PRO A 692 11.77 4.81 34.04
N LEU A 693 11.40 5.96 33.43
CA LEU A 693 10.18 6.68 33.80
C LEU A 693 8.92 5.83 33.54
N ALA A 694 8.84 5.12 32.41
CA ALA A 694 7.72 4.22 32.14
C ALA A 694 7.63 3.06 33.14
N MET A 695 8.76 2.54 33.59
CA MET A 695 8.79 1.53 34.65
C MET A 695 8.29 2.10 35.99
N VAL A 696 8.71 3.31 36.36
CA VAL A 696 8.24 3.99 37.59
C VAL A 696 6.73 4.28 37.50
N LEU A 697 6.26 4.85 36.39
CA LEU A 697 4.83 5.13 36.19
C LEU A 697 3.99 3.84 36.21
N ALA A 698 4.49 2.75 35.64
CA ALA A 698 3.83 1.45 35.73
C ALA A 698 3.79 0.95 37.19
N LYS A 699 4.87 1.13 37.95
CA LYS A 699 4.90 0.80 39.39
C LYS A 699 3.94 1.64 40.23
N ASP A 700 3.76 2.91 39.87
CA ASP A 700 2.88 3.80 40.64
C ASP A 700 1.41 3.42 40.55
N THR A 701 1.03 2.62 39.54
CA THR A 701 -0.32 2.05 39.41
C THR A 701 -0.54 0.78 40.25
N LEU A 702 0.51 0.23 40.87
CA LEU A 702 0.41 -0.98 41.69
C LEU A 702 -0.28 -0.69 43.03
N ALA A 703 -1.06 -1.65 43.52
CA ALA A 703 -1.68 -1.50 44.83
C ALA A 703 -0.63 -1.49 45.94
N ARG A 704 -0.76 -0.54 46.87
CA ARG A 704 0.14 -0.39 48.02
C ARG A 704 -0.60 0.11 49.25
N VAL A 705 -0.11 -0.29 50.42
CA VAL A 705 -0.47 0.28 51.73
C VAL A 705 0.78 0.95 52.29
N GLY A 706 0.82 2.28 52.26
CA GLY A 706 2.09 3.01 52.42
C GLY A 706 3.07 2.65 51.31
N ASP A 707 4.30 2.30 51.68
CA ASP A 707 5.35 1.89 50.72
C ASP A 707 5.34 0.39 50.38
N LEU A 708 4.39 -0.38 50.92
CA LEU A 708 4.37 -1.84 50.80
C LEU A 708 3.38 -2.30 49.74
N PHE A 709 3.81 -3.17 48.82
CA PHE A 709 2.94 -3.72 47.78
C PHE A 709 1.86 -4.62 48.37
N GLY A 710 0.63 -4.49 47.86
CA GLY A 710 -0.53 -5.26 48.28
C GLY A 710 -1.77 -4.40 48.53
N VAL A 711 -2.84 -5.05 48.94
CA VAL A 711 -4.12 -4.42 49.31
C VAL A 711 -4.43 -4.69 50.77
N GLN A 712 -5.29 -3.86 51.37
CA GLN A 712 -5.77 -4.09 52.73
C GLN A 712 -7.01 -4.99 52.70
N ALA A 713 -6.97 -6.11 53.42
CA ALA A 713 -8.11 -7.00 53.63
C ALA A 713 -8.24 -7.31 55.12
N LYS A 714 -9.38 -6.97 55.73
CA LYS A 714 -9.65 -7.12 57.18
C LYS A 714 -8.51 -6.58 58.07
N GLY A 715 -7.94 -5.43 57.69
CA GLY A 715 -6.84 -4.79 58.42
C GLY A 715 -5.46 -5.44 58.23
N LYS A 716 -5.31 -6.40 57.31
CA LYS A 716 -4.06 -7.10 56.99
C LYS A 716 -3.60 -6.75 55.57
N LEU A 717 -2.29 -6.64 55.38
CA LEU A 717 -1.68 -6.48 54.06
C LEU A 717 -1.67 -7.84 53.36
N VAL A 718 -2.35 -7.94 52.22
CA VAL A 718 -2.44 -9.16 51.41
C VAL A 718 -2.00 -8.90 49.97
N PRO A 719 -1.63 -9.93 49.19
CA PRO A 719 -1.15 -9.76 47.82
C PRO A 719 -2.23 -9.15 46.90
N GLU A 720 -1.82 -8.25 46.01
CA GLU A 720 -2.65 -7.83 44.88
C GLU A 720 -2.73 -8.97 43.86
N VAL A 721 -3.94 -9.27 43.35
CA VAL A 721 -4.16 -10.30 42.33
C VAL A 721 -4.78 -9.71 41.08
N VAL A 722 -4.43 -10.27 39.92
CA VAL A 722 -4.90 -9.84 38.60
C VAL A 722 -5.65 -10.95 37.89
N SER A 723 -6.78 -10.61 37.29
CA SER A 723 -7.54 -11.55 36.47
C SER A 723 -6.83 -11.79 35.13
N LEU A 724 -6.78 -13.06 34.71
CA LEU A 724 -6.17 -13.48 33.44
C LEU A 724 -7.14 -13.44 32.24
N GLY A 725 -8.44 -13.17 32.45
CA GLY A 725 -9.51 -13.21 31.45
C GLY A 725 -10.93 -13.02 32.04
N LYS A 726 -11.96 -12.90 31.20
CA LYS A 726 -13.36 -13.00 31.66
C LYS A 726 -13.59 -14.46 32.05
N ASP A 727 -13.89 -14.72 33.32
CA ASP A 727 -14.18 -16.05 33.91
C ASP A 727 -12.97 -16.97 34.21
N THR A 728 -11.82 -16.39 34.55
CA THR A 728 -10.62 -17.15 34.96
C THR A 728 -10.17 -16.82 36.38
N ILE A 729 -9.41 -17.73 37.00
CA ILE A 729 -8.63 -17.52 38.22
C ILE A 729 -7.84 -16.19 38.22
N ALA A 730 -7.61 -15.63 39.39
CA ALA A 730 -6.74 -14.46 39.57
C ALA A 730 -5.34 -14.90 40.02
N LEU A 731 -4.30 -14.28 39.47
CA LEU A 731 -2.91 -14.57 39.78
C LEU A 731 -2.29 -13.42 40.57
N GLY A 732 -1.49 -13.72 41.59
CA GLY A 732 -0.70 -12.72 42.32
C GLY A 732 0.14 -11.89 41.37
N ARG A 733 0.02 -10.56 41.46
CA ARG A 733 0.78 -9.65 40.60
C ARG A 733 2.29 -9.76 40.81
N PHE A 734 2.67 -10.13 42.04
CA PHE A 734 4.03 -10.43 42.48
C PHE A 734 4.05 -11.78 43.19
N GLU A 735 5.25 -12.32 43.36
CA GLU A 735 5.59 -13.25 44.43
C GLU A 735 5.24 -12.63 45.81
N VAL A 736 4.86 -13.46 46.78
CA VAL A 736 4.49 -12.97 48.12
C VAL A 736 5.69 -12.30 48.78
N THR A 737 5.51 -11.06 49.23
CA THR A 737 6.59 -10.27 49.82
C THR A 737 6.76 -10.55 51.32
N ASN A 738 7.92 -10.18 51.88
CA ASN A 738 8.20 -10.32 53.32
C ASN A 738 7.16 -9.62 54.20
N ALA A 739 6.71 -8.43 53.82
CA ALA A 739 5.70 -7.69 54.57
C ALA A 739 4.31 -8.34 54.50
N GLN A 740 3.95 -8.89 53.34
CA GLN A 740 2.70 -9.65 53.18
C GLN A 740 2.73 -10.94 54.01
N TYR A 741 3.86 -11.65 54.03
CA TYR A 741 4.02 -12.85 54.86
C TYR A 741 4.04 -12.51 56.37
N ALA A 742 4.68 -11.42 56.77
CA ALA A 742 4.69 -10.95 58.16
C ALA A 742 3.32 -10.50 58.69
N ALA A 743 2.38 -10.16 57.80
CA ALA A 743 0.98 -9.90 58.17
C ALA A 743 0.26 -11.15 58.71
N TYR A 744 0.71 -12.34 58.27
CA TYR A 744 0.32 -13.66 58.77
C TYR A 744 1.17 -14.08 59.98
N ASP A 745 2.50 -14.11 59.82
CA ASP A 745 3.44 -14.54 60.83
C ASP A 745 4.19 -13.35 61.43
N ARG A 746 3.74 -12.91 62.61
CA ARG A 746 4.34 -11.76 63.30
C ARG A 746 5.76 -12.00 63.78
N GLU A 747 6.23 -13.25 63.82
CA GLU A 747 7.62 -13.57 64.15
C GLU A 747 8.54 -13.55 62.92
N HIS A 748 8.00 -13.40 61.70
CA HIS A 748 8.79 -13.23 60.49
C HIS A 748 9.55 -11.90 60.51
N ARG A 749 10.87 -11.97 60.70
CA ARG A 749 11.78 -10.82 60.69
C ARG A 749 12.43 -10.67 59.32
N TYR A 750 12.54 -9.43 58.83
CA TYR A 750 13.25 -9.08 57.60
C TYR A 750 14.00 -7.75 57.79
N GLY A 751 15.04 -7.52 56.99
CA GLY A 751 15.88 -6.33 57.12
C GLY A 751 15.15 -5.01 56.81
N THR A 752 15.67 -3.90 57.32
CA THR A 752 15.17 -2.55 57.00
C THR A 752 15.11 -2.34 55.48
N ASN A 753 13.97 -1.88 54.97
CA ASN A 753 13.66 -1.72 53.54
C ASN A 753 13.49 -3.03 52.71
N ALA A 754 13.50 -4.21 53.35
CA ALA A 754 13.26 -5.50 52.65
C ALA A 754 11.79 -5.94 52.64
N GLY A 755 10.84 -5.06 53.00
CA GLY A 755 9.42 -5.39 53.09
C GLY A 755 8.80 -5.84 51.76
N ASN A 756 9.25 -5.24 50.65
CA ASN A 756 8.85 -5.62 49.29
C ASN A 756 9.77 -6.66 48.64
N HIS A 757 10.80 -7.16 49.34
CA HIS A 757 11.57 -8.31 48.86
C HIS A 757 10.72 -9.58 49.02
N PRO A 758 10.96 -10.62 48.20
CA PRO A 758 10.19 -11.84 48.28
C PRO A 758 10.40 -12.60 49.59
N ALA A 759 9.31 -13.20 50.06
CA ALA A 759 9.31 -14.05 51.24
C ALA A 759 9.91 -15.42 50.90
N ARG A 760 11.04 -15.74 51.54
CA ARG A 760 11.68 -17.05 51.44
C ARG A 760 11.16 -17.95 52.53
N VAL A 761 10.28 -18.87 52.15
CA VAL A 761 9.60 -19.77 53.08
C VAL A 761 9.65 -21.20 52.56
N THR A 762 9.52 -22.14 53.48
CA THR A 762 9.35 -23.54 53.14
C THR A 762 7.96 -23.78 52.54
N ARG A 763 7.81 -24.85 51.75
CA ARG A 763 6.51 -25.22 51.16
C ARG A 763 5.40 -25.41 52.22
N PRO A 764 5.63 -26.04 53.39
CA PRO A 764 4.62 -26.11 54.44
C PRO A 764 4.19 -24.72 54.95
N GLN A 765 5.13 -23.81 55.16
CA GLN A 765 4.84 -22.43 55.57
C GLN A 765 4.01 -21.68 54.52
N ALA A 766 4.34 -21.84 53.22
CA ALA A 766 3.54 -21.27 52.13
C ALA A 766 2.11 -21.79 52.14
N LYS A 767 1.88 -23.09 52.41
CA LYS A 767 0.53 -23.66 52.53
C LYS A 767 -0.24 -23.05 53.70
N MET A 768 0.38 -22.95 54.88
CA MET A 768 -0.26 -22.33 56.05
C MET A 768 -0.67 -20.87 55.79
N TYR A 769 0.20 -20.12 55.09
CA TYR A 769 -0.12 -18.77 54.64
C TYR A 769 -1.32 -18.74 53.68
N LEU A 770 -1.39 -19.64 52.71
CA LEU A 770 -2.49 -19.72 51.75
C LEU A 770 -3.83 -20.09 52.43
N ASP A 771 -3.80 -20.99 53.41
CA ASP A 771 -4.99 -21.32 54.22
C ASP A 771 -5.47 -20.11 55.03
N TRP A 772 -4.54 -19.37 55.63
CA TRP A 772 -4.85 -18.10 56.31
C TRP A 772 -5.40 -17.06 55.34
N LEU A 773 -4.77 -16.89 54.18
CA LEU A 773 -5.17 -15.92 53.17
C LEU A 773 -6.57 -16.23 52.63
N SER A 774 -6.88 -17.51 52.45
CA SER A 774 -8.22 -17.96 52.04
C SER A 774 -9.30 -17.48 53.02
N LYS A 775 -9.03 -17.56 54.33
CA LYS A 775 -9.92 -17.06 55.38
C LYS A 775 -10.03 -15.53 55.40
N GLN A 776 -8.94 -14.82 55.09
CA GLN A 776 -8.98 -13.35 55.01
C GLN A 776 -9.83 -12.88 53.82
N LEU A 777 -9.69 -13.54 52.67
CA LEU A 777 -10.35 -13.16 51.42
C LEU A 777 -11.76 -13.74 51.24
N GLY A 778 -12.11 -14.81 51.96
CA GLY A 778 -13.37 -15.54 51.73
C GLY A 778 -13.41 -16.28 50.40
N LYS A 779 -12.23 -16.56 49.81
CA LYS A 779 -12.02 -17.24 48.52
C LYS A 779 -10.88 -18.24 48.65
N THR A 780 -10.84 -19.27 47.82
CA THR A 780 -9.77 -20.26 47.86
C THR A 780 -8.47 -19.66 47.32
N ALA A 781 -7.44 -19.57 48.17
CA ALA A 781 -6.08 -19.23 47.80
C ALA A 781 -5.22 -20.48 47.72
N ARG A 782 -4.53 -20.68 46.60
CA ARG A 782 -3.68 -21.86 46.36
C ARG A 782 -2.41 -21.53 45.59
N LEU A 783 -1.51 -22.51 45.48
CA LEU A 783 -0.42 -22.48 44.52
C LEU A 783 -0.94 -22.78 43.09
N PRO A 784 -0.20 -22.39 42.04
CA PRO A 784 -0.53 -22.80 40.68
C PRO A 784 -0.51 -24.33 40.50
N ASN A 785 -1.45 -24.87 39.73
CA ASN A 785 -1.45 -26.29 39.36
C ASN A 785 -0.37 -26.59 38.30
N ALA A 786 -0.16 -27.87 37.97
CA ALA A 786 0.90 -28.28 37.04
C ALA A 786 0.79 -27.61 35.65
N LYS A 787 -0.43 -27.44 35.14
CA LYS A 787 -0.68 -26.81 33.83
C LYS A 787 -0.38 -25.31 33.85
N GLU A 788 -0.84 -24.61 34.89
CA GLU A 788 -0.57 -23.20 35.11
C GLU A 788 0.93 -22.95 35.30
N ALA A 789 1.59 -23.76 36.14
CA ALA A 789 3.03 -23.69 36.39
C ALA A 789 3.86 -23.90 35.11
N ALA A 790 3.47 -24.85 34.24
CA ALA A 790 4.13 -25.07 32.95
C ALA A 790 3.98 -23.86 32.01
N ALA A 791 2.78 -23.27 31.95
CA ALA A 791 2.54 -22.07 31.15
C ALA A 791 3.34 -20.85 31.67
N LEU A 792 3.40 -20.69 33.00
CA LEU A 792 4.19 -19.66 33.67
C LEU A 792 5.70 -19.88 33.47
N HIS A 793 6.18 -21.12 33.54
CA HIS A 793 7.59 -21.45 33.30
C HIS A 793 8.03 -21.11 31.87
N LYS A 794 7.19 -21.40 30.88
CA LYS A 794 7.47 -21.06 29.48
C LYS A 794 7.62 -19.55 29.29
N LYS A 795 6.87 -18.74 30.03
CA LYS A 795 7.02 -17.27 30.03
C LYS A 795 8.30 -16.85 30.74
N ALA A 796 8.55 -17.41 31.92
CA ALA A 796 9.75 -17.18 32.72
C ALA A 796 11.05 -17.50 31.96
N ARG A 797 11.09 -18.54 31.13
CA ARG A 797 12.27 -18.88 30.31
C ARG A 797 12.64 -17.79 29.31
N THR A 798 11.63 -17.13 28.73
CA THR A 798 11.85 -16.06 27.76
C THR A 798 12.26 -14.75 28.42
N THR A 799 11.81 -14.49 29.66
CA THR A 799 12.02 -13.21 30.36
C THR A 799 13.19 -13.25 31.34
N GLY A 800 13.48 -14.41 31.93
CA GLY A 800 14.51 -14.65 32.94
C GLY A 800 15.92 -14.09 32.62
N PRO A 801 16.42 -14.14 31.37
CA PRO A 801 17.72 -13.53 31.03
C PRO A 801 17.76 -12.00 31.24
N LYS A 802 16.61 -11.33 31.36
CA LYS A 802 16.45 -9.89 31.59
C LYS A 802 15.91 -9.56 32.99
N GLU A 803 15.71 -10.57 33.84
CA GLU A 803 15.25 -10.42 35.23
C GLU A 803 16.39 -10.71 36.22
N ASN A 804 16.09 -10.73 37.53
CA ASN A 804 17.09 -11.00 38.56
C ASN A 804 17.54 -12.47 38.55
N THR A 805 18.58 -12.78 37.79
CA THR A 805 19.18 -14.11 37.59
C THR A 805 20.71 -13.99 37.43
N LEU A 806 21.44 -15.10 37.33
CA LEU A 806 22.90 -15.03 37.12
C LEU A 806 23.29 -14.26 35.85
N ASN A 807 22.49 -14.35 34.78
CA ASN A 807 22.75 -13.62 33.52
C ASN A 807 22.71 -12.10 33.74
N TYR A 808 21.79 -11.62 34.58
CA TYR A 808 21.72 -10.19 34.92
C TYR A 808 22.95 -9.73 35.70
N TRP A 809 23.39 -10.50 36.70
CA TRP A 809 24.55 -10.15 37.52
C TRP A 809 25.87 -10.28 36.77
N ALA A 810 25.95 -11.15 35.77
CA ALA A 810 27.09 -11.22 34.85
C ALA A 810 27.14 -10.02 33.89
N GLY A 811 26.01 -9.34 33.67
CA GLY A 811 25.88 -8.24 32.71
C GLY A 811 25.75 -8.69 31.24
N TYR A 812 25.73 -10.00 30.97
CA TYR A 812 25.52 -10.61 29.67
C TYR A 812 24.96 -12.05 29.83
N ALA A 813 24.52 -12.66 28.72
CA ALA A 813 24.06 -14.04 28.75
C ALA A 813 25.25 -15.00 28.81
N ILE A 814 25.59 -15.45 30.02
CA ILE A 814 26.62 -16.48 30.26
C ILE A 814 26.20 -17.83 29.66
N THR A 815 27.19 -18.64 29.29
CA THR A 815 27.00 -20.02 28.83
C THR A 815 26.97 -21.00 30.00
N VAL A 816 26.44 -22.20 29.78
CA VAL A 816 26.38 -23.26 30.82
C VAL A 816 27.76 -23.62 31.37
N ASP A 817 28.80 -23.56 30.53
CA ASP A 817 30.18 -23.88 30.88
C ASP A 817 30.84 -22.79 31.76
N GLU A 818 30.39 -21.54 31.65
CA GLU A 818 30.86 -20.41 32.47
C GLU A 818 30.18 -20.37 33.86
N VAL A 819 29.05 -21.05 34.05
CA VAL A 819 28.27 -21.01 35.31
C VAL A 819 29.10 -21.45 36.53
N PRO A 820 29.90 -22.54 36.52
CA PRO A 820 30.72 -22.92 37.66
C PRO A 820 31.73 -21.83 38.06
N GLU A 821 32.41 -21.23 37.10
CA GLU A 821 33.40 -20.17 37.35
C GLU A 821 32.73 -18.91 37.91
N PHE A 822 31.61 -18.48 37.31
CA PHE A 822 30.85 -17.34 37.79
C PHE A 822 30.29 -17.57 39.20
N ARG A 823 29.89 -18.81 39.53
CA ARG A 823 29.43 -19.18 40.87
C ARG A 823 30.53 -19.08 41.93
N THR A 824 31.77 -19.41 41.61
CA THR A 824 32.90 -19.19 42.53
C THR A 824 33.05 -17.71 42.84
N LYS A 825 32.96 -16.84 41.83
CA LYS A 825 33.02 -15.38 42.05
C LYS A 825 31.88 -14.86 42.93
N MET A 826 30.70 -15.46 42.78
CA MET A 826 29.52 -15.16 43.59
C MET A 826 29.68 -15.45 45.08
N GLU A 827 30.61 -16.31 45.50
CA GLU A 827 30.88 -16.60 46.92
C GLU A 827 31.46 -15.40 47.67
N GLU A 828 32.05 -14.42 46.95
CA GLU A 828 32.57 -13.18 47.53
C GLU A 828 31.45 -12.18 47.90
N VAL A 829 30.21 -12.41 47.44
CA VAL A 829 29.09 -11.50 47.68
C VAL A 829 28.61 -11.60 49.13
N LYS A 830 28.85 -10.53 49.91
CA LYS A 830 28.44 -10.41 51.32
C LYS A 830 27.01 -9.90 51.52
N THR A 831 26.33 -9.52 50.45
CA THR A 831 24.98 -8.94 50.46
C THR A 831 23.96 -9.86 49.79
N THR A 832 22.67 -9.55 49.95
CA THR A 832 21.61 -10.28 49.24
C THR A 832 21.53 -9.86 47.78
N LEU A 833 21.35 -10.83 46.88
CA LEU A 833 21.02 -10.53 45.48
C LEU A 833 19.52 -10.29 45.25
N PHE A 834 18.66 -10.60 46.22
CA PHE A 834 17.22 -10.32 46.10
C PHE A 834 16.97 -8.83 45.93
N LYS A 835 16.09 -8.51 44.99
CA LYS A 835 15.60 -7.15 44.73
C LYS A 835 14.16 -7.03 45.22
N ALA A 836 13.68 -5.80 45.34
CA ALA A 836 12.25 -5.57 45.59
C ALA A 836 11.42 -6.07 44.42
N ALA A 837 10.26 -6.64 44.74
CA ALA A 837 9.29 -7.08 43.76
C ALA A 837 8.99 -5.94 42.77
N GLY A 838 8.92 -6.27 41.49
CA GLY A 838 8.73 -5.32 40.40
C GLY A 838 10.00 -4.59 39.99
N SER A 839 11.21 -4.91 40.48
CA SER A 839 12.45 -4.25 40.06
C SER A 839 12.72 -4.27 38.55
N PHE A 840 12.09 -5.18 37.81
CA PHE A 840 12.26 -5.39 36.38
C PHE A 840 10.98 -5.09 35.59
N ALA A 841 11.09 -5.07 34.26
CA ALA A 841 9.93 -4.83 33.40
C ALA A 841 8.87 -5.93 33.57
N PRO A 842 7.57 -5.60 33.53
CA PRO A 842 6.51 -6.59 33.71
C PRO A 842 6.44 -7.58 32.54
N THR A 843 6.06 -8.80 32.87
CA THR A 843 5.76 -9.88 31.93
C THR A 843 4.24 -10.01 31.73
N LYS A 844 3.81 -10.00 30.46
CA LYS A 844 2.39 -10.11 30.12
C LYS A 844 1.91 -11.56 30.18
N VAL A 845 0.95 -11.84 31.06
CA VAL A 845 0.26 -13.12 31.23
C VAL A 845 -1.22 -12.89 30.96
N GLY A 846 -1.75 -13.48 29.88
CA GLY A 846 -3.09 -13.15 29.38
C GLY A 846 -3.21 -11.67 29.03
N LYS A 847 -4.17 -10.97 29.64
CA LYS A 847 -4.35 -9.51 29.51
C LYS A 847 -3.66 -8.71 30.62
N ALA A 848 -3.07 -9.36 31.61
CA ALA A 848 -2.52 -8.71 32.80
C ALA A 848 -0.98 -8.64 32.77
N ASN A 849 -0.45 -7.65 33.50
CA ASN A 849 0.98 -7.48 33.75
C ASN A 849 1.33 -8.08 35.12
N VAL A 850 2.31 -8.99 35.12
CA VAL A 850 2.81 -9.71 36.28
C VAL A 850 4.31 -9.46 36.35
N TYR A 851 4.88 -9.37 37.55
CA TYR A 851 6.29 -9.04 37.73
C TYR A 851 7.07 -10.18 38.35
N ASP A 852 8.38 -10.15 38.13
CA ASP A 852 9.36 -11.11 38.64
C ASP A 852 9.04 -12.55 38.21
N LEU A 853 8.42 -12.69 37.03
CA LEU A 853 8.03 -13.98 36.49
C LEU A 853 9.26 -14.63 35.86
N GLY A 854 9.99 -15.42 36.66
CA GLY A 854 11.21 -16.08 36.22
C GLY A 854 12.50 -15.41 36.68
N GLY A 855 12.44 -14.59 37.71
CA GLY A 855 13.59 -13.99 38.38
C GLY A 855 13.27 -13.67 39.84
N ASN A 856 14.32 -13.37 40.60
CA ASN A 856 14.31 -13.08 42.04
C ASN A 856 14.16 -14.34 42.92
N VAL A 857 13.06 -15.10 42.85
CA VAL A 857 12.96 -16.47 43.42
C VAL A 857 12.27 -17.45 42.46
N ALA A 858 12.59 -18.74 42.58
CA ALA A 858 11.76 -19.78 41.98
C ALA A 858 10.51 -20.03 42.83
N GLU A 859 9.38 -20.34 42.20
CA GLU A 859 8.07 -20.39 42.85
C GLU A 859 7.54 -21.83 42.98
N TYR A 860 6.88 -22.15 44.09
CA TYR A 860 6.24 -23.45 44.29
C TYR A 860 5.00 -23.63 43.41
N ALA A 861 4.85 -24.81 42.81
CA ALA A 861 3.59 -25.30 42.23
C ALA A 861 2.92 -26.32 43.16
N GLN A 862 1.67 -26.68 42.89
CA GLN A 862 1.00 -27.81 43.57
C GLN A 862 1.74 -29.15 43.33
N GLU A 863 1.39 -30.18 44.11
CA GLU A 863 1.86 -31.57 43.91
C GLU A 863 3.40 -31.75 43.94
N GLY A 864 4.13 -30.88 44.64
CA GLY A 864 5.58 -31.00 44.79
C GLY A 864 6.41 -30.32 43.69
N GLY A 865 5.78 -29.75 42.66
CA GLY A 865 6.48 -29.07 41.55
C GLY A 865 6.98 -27.66 41.87
N SER A 866 7.81 -27.11 40.99
CA SER A 866 8.27 -25.71 40.98
C SER A 866 8.41 -25.19 39.55
N TYR A 867 8.43 -23.86 39.42
CA TYR A 867 8.62 -23.13 38.17
C TYR A 867 9.35 -21.81 38.41
N GLY A 868 9.84 -21.20 37.33
CA GLY A 868 10.60 -19.95 37.36
C GLY A 868 12.07 -20.16 37.74
N TYR A 869 12.76 -19.05 38.00
CA TYR A 869 14.18 -18.99 38.34
C TYR A 869 14.39 -17.91 39.39
N GLY A 870 15.39 -18.05 40.26
CA GLY A 870 15.76 -17.07 41.27
C GLY A 870 17.04 -16.29 40.95
N ALA A 871 17.38 -15.34 41.82
CA ALA A 871 18.56 -14.47 41.72
C ALA A 871 19.91 -15.22 41.61
N TYR A 872 19.94 -16.47 42.04
CA TYR A 872 21.13 -17.34 42.05
C TYR A 872 21.08 -18.46 41.00
N ASP A 873 20.03 -18.47 40.18
CA ASP A 873 19.82 -19.50 39.17
C ASP A 873 20.32 -19.02 37.80
N PHE A 874 20.86 -19.97 37.04
CA PHE A 874 21.22 -19.78 35.64
C PHE A 874 19.97 -19.97 34.77
N VAL A 875 19.81 -19.12 33.75
CA VAL A 875 18.71 -19.24 32.78
C VAL A 875 19.28 -19.50 31.40
N ASP A 876 19.00 -20.70 30.88
CA ASP A 876 19.24 -21.07 29.49
C ASP A 876 17.95 -20.87 28.68
N PRO A 877 17.88 -19.89 27.75
CA PRO A 877 16.71 -19.71 26.89
C PRO A 877 16.44 -20.90 25.97
N SER A 878 17.46 -21.74 25.73
CA SER A 878 17.49 -22.82 24.74
C SER A 878 17.16 -24.20 25.34
N ALA A 879 17.19 -24.35 26.67
CA ALA A 879 16.92 -25.60 27.37
C ALA A 879 15.84 -25.43 28.45
N ASP A 880 15.04 -26.48 28.67
CA ASP A 880 13.98 -26.48 29.70
C ASP A 880 14.50 -26.95 31.08
N ALA A 881 15.79 -26.74 31.34
CA ALA A 881 16.48 -27.27 32.51
C ALA A 881 16.09 -26.49 33.77
N LYS A 882 15.49 -27.20 34.73
CA LYS A 882 15.20 -26.72 36.09
C LYS A 882 16.46 -26.86 36.95
N GLY A 883 17.43 -25.96 36.78
CA GLY A 883 18.66 -25.97 37.58
C GLY A 883 18.39 -25.93 39.09
N GLY A 884 19.30 -26.47 39.91
CA GLY A 884 19.14 -26.62 41.37
C GLY A 884 18.75 -25.31 42.08
N MET A 885 17.46 -25.17 42.37
CA MET A 885 16.83 -23.95 42.88
C MET A 885 17.21 -23.72 44.35
N LYS A 886 18.14 -22.78 44.61
CA LYS A 886 18.61 -22.47 45.98
C LYS A 886 17.70 -21.47 46.72
N ALA A 887 16.87 -20.71 46.00
CA ALA A 887 15.99 -19.69 46.56
C ALA A 887 14.54 -19.91 46.11
N MET A 888 13.69 -20.33 47.07
CA MET A 888 12.29 -20.61 46.82
C MET A 888 11.37 -19.60 47.51
N GLY A 889 10.32 -19.22 46.80
CA GLY A 889 9.17 -18.45 47.29
C GLY A 889 7.88 -18.97 46.67
N PHE A 890 6.85 -18.14 46.61
CA PHE A 890 5.56 -18.55 46.05
C PHE A 890 4.73 -17.37 45.60
N ARG A 891 3.82 -17.66 44.67
CA ARG A 891 2.80 -16.75 44.16
C ARG A 891 1.43 -17.35 44.38
N VAL A 892 0.46 -16.48 44.65
CA VAL A 892 -0.90 -16.89 44.99
C VAL A 892 -1.74 -17.00 43.73
N VAL A 893 -2.59 -18.01 43.66
CA VAL A 893 -3.74 -18.09 42.75
C VAL A 893 -5.01 -18.04 43.59
N ILE A 894 -5.96 -17.19 43.20
CA ILE A 894 -7.28 -17.07 43.83
C ILE A 894 -8.36 -17.56 42.87
N GLU A 895 -9.23 -18.42 43.36
CA GLU A 895 -10.41 -18.94 42.65
C GLU A 895 -11.68 -18.15 42.96
#